data_AF-A0A5A7PUH7-F1
#
_entry.id   AF-A0A5A7PUH7-F1
#
_cell.length_a   1.000
_cell.length_b   1.000
_cell.length_c   1.000
_cell.angle_alpha   90.00
_cell.angle_beta   90.00
_cell.angle_gamma   90.00
#
_symmetry.space_group_name_H-M   'P 1'
#
loop_
_entity.id
_entity.type
_entity.pdbx_description
1 polymer ?
#
loop_
_entity_poly.entity_id
_entity_poly.type
_entity_poly.pdbx_seq_one_letter_code
_entity_poly.pdbx_strand_id
1 'polypeptide(L)'
;MSIQSLVSEVKNEILCSGDYDNMVHEFVSHCFAYDMAWLAMIPDRENRNGPMFKSCLNWIVENQKEGGFWGQIEQDDNLPSVDALPATLACLVDAILKNNYQNLPREFILSFPAMIELSIEAGLHLVFSPRASDMVTNIFINRHHILETELLKMNKSGYYNPPLLEHLETLPSKYYFDRPEIVEQYLSHDGSMFQSPSATARAFMITGNLDCMIYLESLIRNFTNGVSSKYPMDGDLLKLCIVDHLQGLGLAEHFGEDIEKILAQIYSNQKDYNNPDRTEIDMVHKLFKDALAFRLLRMQGYLVTPGSFCWFLHEPEIMAYIQQNSERFTCVMYNVYRATDLQFPREAEMEEARKFSRKLLDNISTTYGNSNLFYSKGLQNMIMYELNVPWTARLNHLYHRKWIEENRTSPLCFEMPPFYRLSGPKNNKLLQLAVENYEFRQLIYRRELEELKGWSKKWLLSEMGFGREKSVYTYFVMATSSCFPFNSNMRLVAAKAAIIVTVADDFYDMEGSLTELETLTDAIRRWDGRGLEGHGKTIFDALDDFVNEFATCSCGPQERTKFVTTLRYLRRWSLTGYKPSMDEYLLTGMISIATHTIALPTTDFMTQNSTNGSSDPNPKYHGITKLLMSLSRLANDTQSYEKEKLDGKLNYVLLHSEKNPSTSVADSVAYIRGIIQDIRKEFVEHVYMDRDVNESFRKIHLWSMKIFHMFFESANLFDSDTALVDEIQRALFVPIVQKPKPEPLLRPPVPFTPIKNVKNKTEILARFRPFTRRSDNIGFIRPSFVKNSTSYVGRERMNVNVPIQFSLYFI
;
A
#
# COMPACT_ATOMS: atom_id res chain seq x y z
N MET A 1 25.71 -6.50 12.83
CA MET A 1 24.64 -7.26 13.53
C MET A 1 24.10 -8.28 12.53
N SER A 2 23.73 -9.49 12.94
CA SER A 2 23.12 -10.45 11.99
C SER A 2 21.63 -10.13 11.82
N ILE A 3 21.05 -10.42 10.65
CA ILE A 3 19.60 -10.28 10.41
C ILE A 3 18.79 -11.00 11.50
N GLN A 4 19.22 -12.18 11.94
CA GLN A 4 18.57 -12.94 13.02
C GLN A 4 18.58 -12.21 14.37
N SER A 5 19.65 -11.47 14.68
CA SER A 5 19.72 -10.64 15.89
C SER A 5 18.70 -9.51 15.82
N LEU A 6 18.64 -8.80 14.67
CA LEU A 6 17.65 -7.73 14.45
C LEU A 6 16.22 -8.26 14.49
N VAL A 7 15.95 -9.43 13.90
CA VAL A 7 14.63 -10.08 13.97
C VAL A 7 14.25 -10.36 15.42
N SER A 8 15.18 -10.90 16.22
CA SER A 8 14.93 -11.21 17.64
C SER A 8 14.67 -9.95 18.46
N GLU A 9 15.43 -8.87 18.21
CA GLU A 9 15.22 -7.56 18.84
C GLU A 9 13.86 -6.97 18.47
N VAL A 10 13.53 -6.94 17.17
CA VAL A 10 12.24 -6.43 16.67
C VAL A 10 11.08 -7.25 17.23
N LYS A 11 11.22 -8.58 17.30
CA LYS A 11 10.19 -9.47 17.87
C LYS A 11 9.95 -9.13 19.34
N ASN A 12 11.02 -8.98 20.12
CA ASN A 12 10.94 -8.63 21.54
C ASN A 12 10.34 -7.24 21.77
N GLU A 13 10.62 -6.28 20.88
CA GLU A 13 10.24 -4.87 21.05
C GLU A 13 8.92 -4.44 20.39
N ILE A 14 8.34 -5.27 19.50
CA ILE A 14 7.12 -4.92 18.73
C ILE A 14 6.03 -6.00 18.85
N LEU A 15 6.39 -7.27 19.08
CA LEU A 15 5.43 -8.39 19.05
C LEU A 15 5.30 -9.15 20.37
N CYS A 16 6.30 -9.10 21.26
CA CYS A 16 6.33 -9.89 22.50
C CYS A 16 5.78 -9.20 23.75
N SER A 17 5.13 -8.05 23.63
CA SER A 17 4.35 -7.52 24.75
C SER A 17 3.05 -8.33 24.89
N GLY A 18 3.07 -9.39 25.70
CA GLY A 18 1.87 -10.17 26.06
C GLY A 18 0.82 -9.38 26.85
N ASP A 19 1.06 -8.10 27.08
CA ASP A 19 0.18 -7.16 27.75
C ASP A 19 -0.18 -6.03 26.77
N TYR A 20 -1.48 -5.75 26.66
CA TYR A 20 -2.04 -4.67 25.84
C TYR A 20 -1.44 -3.31 26.23
N ASP A 21 -1.24 -3.07 27.53
CA ASP A 21 -0.68 -1.81 28.03
C ASP A 21 0.77 -1.61 27.56
N ASN A 22 1.56 -2.70 27.56
CA ASN A 22 2.91 -2.67 27.00
C ASN A 22 2.86 -2.40 25.49
N MET A 23 2.03 -3.12 24.72
CA MET A 23 1.89 -2.87 23.28
C MET A 23 1.51 -1.41 23.01
N VAL A 24 0.59 -0.84 23.79
CA VAL A 24 0.24 0.57 23.69
C VAL A 24 1.43 1.47 24.00
N HIS A 25 2.18 1.24 25.08
CA HIS A 25 3.43 1.98 25.37
C HIS A 25 4.45 1.92 24.23
N GLU A 26 4.51 0.82 23.48
CA GLU A 26 5.42 0.66 22.36
C GLU A 26 5.07 1.54 21.14
N PHE A 27 3.79 1.91 21.02
CA PHE A 27 3.25 2.81 19.99
C PHE A 27 3.16 4.27 20.48
N VAL A 28 2.98 4.49 21.77
CA VAL A 28 2.96 5.82 22.39
C VAL A 28 4.40 6.35 22.52
N SER A 29 4.98 6.76 21.39
CA SER A 29 6.14 7.66 21.35
C SER A 29 5.75 9.08 20.95
N HIS A 30 4.46 9.31 20.75
CA HIS A 30 3.89 10.61 20.45
C HIS A 30 3.19 11.08 21.72
N CYS A 31 3.97 11.64 22.64
CA CYS A 31 3.38 12.40 23.73
C CYS A 31 2.84 13.67 23.09
N PHE A 32 1.52 13.78 23.02
CA PHE A 32 0.89 14.95 22.44
C PHE A 32 1.02 16.05 23.49
N ALA A 33 1.99 16.93 23.27
CA ALA A 33 2.24 18.06 24.14
C ALA A 33 0.97 18.93 24.29
N TYR A 34 0.12 18.93 23.27
CA TYR A 34 -1.22 19.52 23.31
C TYR A 34 -2.09 18.93 24.45
N ASP A 35 -2.28 17.61 24.49
CA ASP A 35 -3.05 16.94 25.54
C ASP A 35 -2.40 17.07 26.91
N MET A 36 -1.06 16.93 26.97
CA MET A 36 -0.31 17.17 28.20
C MET A 36 -0.57 18.58 28.76
N ALA A 37 -0.64 19.59 27.90
CA ALA A 37 -0.97 20.96 28.30
C ALA A 37 -2.40 21.07 28.85
N TRP A 38 -3.39 20.41 28.22
CA TRP A 38 -4.75 20.37 28.74
C TRP A 38 -4.87 19.72 30.11
N LEU A 39 -4.16 18.61 30.35
CA LEU A 39 -4.12 17.96 31.66
C LEU A 39 -3.40 18.84 32.70
N ALA A 40 -2.34 19.55 32.30
CA ALA A 40 -1.65 20.49 33.18
C ALA A 40 -2.49 21.71 33.56
N MET A 41 -3.55 22.05 32.80
CA MET A 41 -4.44 23.18 33.11
C MET A 41 -5.53 22.83 34.14
N ILE A 42 -5.69 21.57 34.52
CA ILE A 42 -6.70 21.16 35.50
C ILE A 42 -6.32 21.72 36.88
N PRO A 43 -7.15 22.54 37.53
CA PRO A 43 -6.83 23.16 38.81
C PRO A 43 -6.88 22.16 39.97
N ASP A 44 -5.93 22.24 40.89
CA ASP A 44 -5.94 21.46 42.11
C ASP A 44 -7.03 21.95 43.08
N ARG A 45 -7.79 21.02 43.66
CA ARG A 45 -8.92 21.33 44.56
C ARG A 45 -8.47 21.96 45.88
N GLU A 46 -7.30 21.60 46.38
CA GLU A 46 -6.73 22.07 47.64
C GLU A 46 -5.79 23.27 47.44
N ASN A 47 -5.03 23.29 46.35
CA ASN A 47 -4.15 24.39 45.96
C ASN A 47 -4.64 25.09 44.70
N ARG A 48 -5.54 26.07 44.84
CA ARG A 48 -6.13 26.81 43.72
C ARG A 48 -5.14 27.51 42.79
N ASN A 49 -3.88 27.66 43.19
CA ASN A 49 -2.82 28.28 42.39
C ASN A 49 -1.90 27.27 41.69
N GLY A 50 -2.16 25.96 41.81
CA GLY A 50 -1.35 24.90 41.20
C GLY A 50 -2.17 23.91 40.37
N PRO A 51 -1.51 23.17 39.45
CA PRO A 51 -2.17 22.15 38.67
C PRO A 51 -2.39 20.89 39.50
N MET A 52 -3.51 20.19 39.25
CA MET A 52 -3.81 18.88 39.83
C MET A 52 -2.74 17.85 39.42
N PHE A 53 -2.37 17.84 38.13
CA PHE A 53 -1.34 16.94 37.58
C PHE A 53 0.00 17.68 37.38
N LYS A 54 0.73 17.89 38.47
CA LYS A 54 2.06 18.57 38.44
C LYS A 54 3.07 17.88 37.51
N SER A 55 3.01 16.56 37.38
CA SER A 55 3.86 15.79 36.46
C SER A 55 3.70 16.25 35.01
N CYS A 56 2.49 16.60 34.57
CA CYS A 56 2.25 17.10 33.22
C CYS A 56 2.93 18.44 32.97
N LEU A 57 2.83 19.37 33.95
CA LEU A 57 3.49 20.67 33.84
C LEU A 57 5.02 20.52 33.79
N ASN A 58 5.60 19.67 34.65
CA ASN A 58 7.03 19.40 34.64
C ASN A 58 7.48 18.82 33.29
N TRP A 59 6.72 17.85 32.76
CA TRP A 59 7.01 17.28 31.45
C TRP A 59 7.05 18.34 30.35
N ILE A 60 6.09 19.26 30.31
CA ILE A 60 6.07 20.35 29.32
C ILE A 60 7.33 21.20 29.44
N VAL A 61 7.71 21.61 30.65
CA VAL A 61 8.92 22.42 30.88
C VAL A 61 10.19 21.67 30.43
N GLU A 62 10.26 20.38 30.68
CA GLU A 62 11.45 19.56 30.41
C GLU A 62 11.58 19.10 28.93
N ASN A 63 10.50 19.15 28.14
CA ASN A 63 10.46 18.57 26.78
C ASN A 63 10.41 19.61 25.64
N GLN A 64 10.66 20.89 25.92
CA GLN A 64 10.77 21.91 24.87
C GLN A 64 11.98 21.65 23.97
N LYS A 65 11.79 21.67 22.65
CA LYS A 65 12.84 21.47 21.65
C LYS A 65 13.65 22.75 21.39
N GLU A 66 14.85 22.55 20.85
CA GLU A 66 15.71 23.62 20.34
C GLU A 66 14.97 24.36 19.20
N GLY A 67 14.55 25.61 19.46
CA GLY A 67 13.62 26.35 18.60
C GLY A 67 12.34 26.81 19.31
N GLY A 68 12.12 26.37 20.55
CA GLY A 68 11.06 26.89 21.43
C GLY A 68 9.71 26.20 21.26
N PHE A 69 9.69 24.96 20.75
CA PHE A 69 8.47 24.24 20.43
C PHE A 69 8.38 22.83 20.99
N TRP A 70 7.19 22.26 20.92
CA TRP A 70 6.88 20.91 21.32
C TRP A 70 6.30 20.14 20.14
N GLY A 71 6.74 18.89 19.98
CA GLY A 71 6.39 18.03 18.84
C GLY A 71 7.64 17.48 18.14
N GLN A 72 7.45 16.84 16.99
CA GLN A 72 8.53 16.28 16.18
C GLN A 72 9.01 17.26 15.11
N ILE A 73 10.16 16.93 14.53
CA ILE A 73 10.79 17.64 13.43
C ILE A 73 10.66 16.76 12.18
N GLU A 74 10.24 17.33 11.06
CA GLU A 74 10.27 16.66 9.75
C GLU A 74 11.73 16.51 9.31
N GLN A 75 12.12 15.27 8.96
CA GLN A 75 13.52 14.85 8.83
C GLN A 75 14.32 15.61 7.76
N ASP A 76 13.67 16.26 6.79
CA ASP A 76 14.34 16.89 5.66
C ASP A 76 14.66 18.40 5.83
N ASP A 77 14.03 19.13 6.78
CA ASP A 77 14.15 20.61 6.83
C ASP A 77 14.32 21.23 8.23
N ASN A 78 14.52 20.44 9.29
CA ASN A 78 14.52 20.94 10.67
C ASN A 78 13.24 21.73 11.04
N LEU A 79 12.15 21.51 10.30
CA LEU A 79 10.85 22.16 10.48
C LEU A 79 9.98 21.34 11.45
N PRO A 80 9.14 21.98 12.29
CA PRO A 80 8.16 21.30 13.13
C PRO A 80 7.14 20.52 12.27
N SER A 81 6.79 19.31 12.68
CA SER A 81 5.74 18.52 12.01
C SER A 81 4.36 19.16 12.11
N VAL A 82 3.44 18.77 11.24
CA VAL A 82 2.03 19.23 11.28
C VAL A 82 1.41 18.99 12.67
N ASP A 83 1.77 17.91 13.37
CA ASP A 83 1.27 17.62 14.73
C ASP A 83 1.90 18.49 15.82
N ALA A 84 3.05 19.12 15.55
CA ALA A 84 3.66 20.12 16.43
C ALA A 84 2.91 21.47 16.37
N LEU A 85 2.10 21.68 15.33
CA LEU A 85 1.38 22.93 15.09
C LEU A 85 0.44 23.26 16.25
N PRO A 86 -0.53 22.41 16.67
CA PRO A 86 -1.42 22.76 17.78
C PRO A 86 -0.70 22.92 19.13
N ALA A 87 0.45 22.26 19.30
CA ALA A 87 1.21 22.26 20.55
C ALA A 87 2.03 23.55 20.78
N THR A 88 2.34 24.33 19.73
CA THR A 88 3.22 25.50 19.86
C THR A 88 2.80 26.69 19.01
N LEU A 89 2.28 27.76 19.64
CA LEU A 89 1.92 29.03 18.98
C LEU A 89 3.07 29.67 18.16
N ALA A 90 4.33 29.42 18.53
CA ALA A 90 5.51 29.96 17.84
C ALA A 90 5.84 29.23 16.52
N CYS A 91 5.70 27.90 16.45
CA CYS A 91 5.88 27.13 15.21
C CYS A 91 4.85 27.45 14.15
N LEU A 92 3.66 27.81 14.62
CA LEU A 92 2.49 28.07 13.81
C LEU A 92 2.70 29.22 12.85
N VAL A 93 3.32 30.31 13.30
CA VAL A 93 3.51 31.48 12.45
C VAL A 93 4.53 31.21 11.33
N ASP A 94 5.60 30.46 11.59
CA ASP A 94 6.64 30.18 10.59
C ASP A 94 6.20 29.10 9.57
N ALA A 95 5.52 28.04 10.02
CA ALA A 95 4.94 27.01 9.14
C ALA A 95 3.81 27.56 8.26
N ILE A 96 2.94 28.42 8.81
CA ILE A 96 1.88 29.09 8.07
C ILE A 96 2.47 30.05 7.02
N LEU A 97 3.54 30.79 7.34
CA LEU A 97 4.17 31.74 6.41
C LEU A 97 4.94 31.07 5.26
N LYS A 98 5.45 29.85 5.46
CA LYS A 98 6.21 29.07 4.46
C LYS A 98 5.32 28.19 3.55
N ASN A 99 4.16 27.74 4.04
CA ASN A 99 3.29 26.80 3.32
C ASN A 99 1.95 27.41 2.83
N ASN A 100 1.30 26.72 1.88
CA ASN A 100 0.06 27.16 1.26
C ASN A 100 -1.13 27.05 2.24
N TYR A 101 -1.46 28.15 2.93
CA TYR A 101 -2.50 28.28 3.96
C TYR A 101 -3.94 27.98 3.53
N GLN A 102 -4.18 27.67 2.25
CA GLN A 102 -5.51 27.37 1.73
C GLN A 102 -6.01 25.98 2.16
N ASN A 103 -5.12 25.07 2.58
CA ASN A 103 -5.43 23.67 2.88
C ASN A 103 -4.88 23.26 4.26
N LEU A 104 -5.48 23.79 5.33
CA LEU A 104 -5.09 23.48 6.73
C LEU A 104 -5.97 22.37 7.33
N PRO A 105 -5.44 21.51 8.23
CA PRO A 105 -6.22 20.45 8.86
C PRO A 105 -7.45 20.97 9.62
N ARG A 106 -8.55 20.21 9.61
CA ARG A 106 -9.79 20.57 10.33
C ARG A 106 -9.52 20.77 11.82
N GLU A 107 -8.81 19.85 12.43
CA GLU A 107 -8.41 19.85 13.85
C GLU A 107 -7.56 21.08 14.15
N PHE A 108 -6.69 21.46 13.21
CA PHE A 108 -5.90 22.67 13.30
C PHE A 108 -6.76 23.94 13.25
N ILE A 109 -7.69 24.02 12.30
CA ILE A 109 -8.63 25.14 12.15
C ILE A 109 -9.50 25.30 13.42
N LEU A 110 -9.87 24.20 14.08
CA LEU A 110 -10.61 24.23 15.34
C LEU A 110 -9.72 24.67 16.52
N SER A 111 -8.55 24.04 16.67
CA SER A 111 -7.70 24.18 17.85
C SER A 111 -6.94 25.51 17.87
N PHE A 112 -6.38 25.95 16.74
CA PHE A 112 -5.47 27.10 16.72
C PHE A 112 -6.13 28.42 17.15
N PRO A 113 -7.31 28.79 16.64
CA PRO A 113 -8.03 29.97 17.13
C PRO A 113 -8.37 29.86 18.62
N ALA A 114 -8.73 28.66 19.11
CA ALA A 114 -8.99 28.44 20.53
C ALA A 114 -7.73 28.69 21.38
N MET A 115 -6.56 28.25 20.93
CA MET A 115 -5.29 28.52 21.61
C MET A 115 -4.93 30.01 21.63
N ILE A 116 -5.25 30.77 20.57
CA ILE A 116 -5.09 32.23 20.55
C ILE A 116 -6.03 32.88 21.58
N GLU A 117 -7.31 32.49 21.59
CA GLU A 117 -8.31 32.99 22.54
C GLU A 117 -7.84 32.75 23.99
N LEU A 118 -7.44 31.52 24.33
CA LEU A 118 -6.92 31.16 25.65
C LEU A 118 -5.66 31.94 26.04
N SER A 119 -4.75 32.18 25.09
CA SER A 119 -3.52 32.94 25.34
C SER A 119 -3.82 34.39 25.70
N ILE A 120 -4.78 35.01 25.01
CA ILE A 120 -5.21 36.38 25.27
C ILE A 120 -5.91 36.46 26.63
N GLU A 121 -6.76 35.49 26.96
CA GLU A 121 -7.41 35.39 28.28
C GLU A 121 -6.40 35.23 29.42
N ALA A 122 -5.31 34.49 29.18
CA ALA A 122 -4.19 34.35 30.11
C ALA A 122 -3.29 35.61 30.21
N GLY A 123 -3.56 36.65 29.42
CA GLY A 123 -2.82 37.92 29.45
C GLY A 123 -1.56 37.95 28.58
N LEU A 124 -1.38 37.00 27.66
CA LEU A 124 -0.26 37.02 26.70
C LEU A 124 -0.53 38.01 25.57
N HIS A 125 0.48 38.83 25.26
CA HIS A 125 0.41 39.79 24.15
C HIS A 125 0.98 39.19 22.87
N LEU A 126 0.11 38.64 22.01
CA LEU A 126 0.49 38.07 20.72
C LEU A 126 0.63 39.15 19.64
N VAL A 127 1.76 39.16 18.92
CA VAL A 127 2.04 40.09 17.81
C VAL A 127 2.26 39.30 16.54
N PHE A 128 1.39 39.50 15.54
CA PHE A 128 1.50 38.90 14.22
C PHE A 128 2.03 39.93 13.22
N SER A 129 2.83 39.48 12.25
CA SER A 129 3.17 40.32 11.08
C SER A 129 1.90 40.62 10.27
N PRO A 130 1.87 41.68 9.45
CA PRO A 130 0.69 42.01 8.64
C PRO A 130 0.21 40.83 7.78
N ARG A 131 1.15 40.10 7.16
CA ARG A 131 0.86 38.90 6.38
C ARG A 131 0.26 37.78 7.23
N ALA A 132 0.80 37.54 8.42
CA ALA A 132 0.26 36.52 9.33
C ALA A 132 -1.12 36.90 9.90
N SER A 133 -1.39 38.20 10.10
CA SER A 133 -2.67 38.69 10.62
C SER A 133 -3.84 38.37 9.68
N ASP A 134 -3.67 38.54 8.37
CA ASP A 134 -4.70 38.20 7.39
C ASP A 134 -4.99 36.69 7.36
N MET A 135 -3.95 35.89 7.53
CA MET A 135 -4.04 34.43 7.54
C MET A 135 -4.75 33.91 8.79
N VAL A 136 -4.37 34.40 9.97
CA VAL A 136 -5.06 34.11 11.23
C VAL A 136 -6.54 34.48 11.09
N THR A 137 -6.85 35.67 10.56
CA THR A 137 -8.24 36.10 10.30
C THR A 137 -9.00 35.09 9.44
N ASN A 138 -8.41 34.62 8.34
CA ASN A 138 -9.03 33.60 7.49
C ASN A 138 -9.25 32.27 8.23
N ILE A 139 -8.32 31.84 9.09
CA ILE A 139 -8.50 30.62 9.90
C ILE A 139 -9.68 30.77 10.87
N PHE A 140 -9.84 31.94 11.51
CA PHE A 140 -11.02 32.22 12.35
C PHE A 140 -12.33 32.18 11.56
N ILE A 141 -12.34 32.72 10.32
CA ILE A 141 -13.51 32.64 9.42
C ILE A 141 -13.83 31.18 9.09
N ASN A 142 -12.81 30.38 8.73
CA ASN A 142 -12.99 28.97 8.41
C ASN A 142 -13.50 28.18 9.64
N ARG A 143 -12.94 28.42 10.83
CA ARG A 143 -13.45 27.82 12.08
C ARG A 143 -14.91 28.16 12.30
N HIS A 144 -15.31 29.41 12.12
CA HIS A 144 -16.70 29.80 12.27
C HIS A 144 -17.61 29.10 11.26
N HIS A 145 -17.18 28.97 10.00
CA HIS A 145 -17.93 28.24 8.98
C HIS A 145 -18.12 26.76 9.33
N ILE A 146 -17.07 26.09 9.81
CA ILE A 146 -17.13 24.70 10.28
C ILE A 146 -18.14 24.58 11.44
N LEU A 147 -18.00 25.43 12.47
CA LEU A 147 -18.87 25.40 13.65
C LEU A 147 -20.34 25.58 13.28
N GLU A 148 -20.69 26.58 12.46
CA GLU A 148 -22.08 26.81 12.03
C GLU A 148 -22.62 25.64 11.19
N THR A 149 -21.82 25.12 10.26
CA THR A 149 -22.24 24.03 9.37
C THR A 149 -22.48 22.74 10.14
N GLU A 150 -21.61 22.41 11.08
CA GLU A 150 -21.71 21.18 11.88
C GLU A 150 -22.78 21.30 12.99
N LEU A 151 -22.95 22.47 13.62
CA LEU A 151 -24.08 22.72 14.55
C LEU A 151 -25.44 22.46 13.89
N LEU A 152 -25.60 22.93 12.64
CA LEU A 152 -26.84 22.73 11.88
C LEU A 152 -27.09 21.24 11.56
N LYS A 153 -26.04 20.42 11.49
CA LYS A 153 -26.10 18.98 11.20
C LYS A 153 -26.33 18.13 12.46
N MET A 154 -25.79 18.53 13.62
CA MET A 154 -26.04 17.87 14.92
C MET A 154 -27.54 17.76 15.25
N ASN A 155 -28.36 18.68 14.76
CA ASN A 155 -29.80 18.67 14.97
C ASN A 155 -30.58 17.75 14.00
N LYS A 156 -29.92 17.03 13.08
CA LYS A 156 -30.60 16.31 11.98
C LYS A 156 -30.26 14.82 11.81
N SER A 157 -29.20 14.26 12.41
CA SER A 157 -28.94 12.82 12.34
C SER A 157 -28.04 12.31 13.48
N GLY A 158 -28.43 11.19 14.10
CA GLY A 158 -27.78 10.61 15.28
C GLY A 158 -26.67 9.59 15.00
N TYR A 159 -26.20 9.46 13.75
CA TYR A 159 -25.30 8.36 13.35
C TYR A 159 -23.97 8.80 12.69
N TYR A 160 -23.75 10.09 12.41
CA TYR A 160 -22.63 10.54 11.56
C TYR A 160 -21.86 11.71 12.16
N ASN A 161 -21.07 11.47 13.19
CA ASN A 161 -19.94 12.32 13.50
C ASN A 161 -19.12 11.69 14.62
N PRO A 162 -17.78 11.78 14.60
CA PRO A 162 -17.15 12.23 15.83
C PRO A 162 -17.67 13.66 16.04
N PRO A 163 -18.46 13.90 17.09
CA PRO A 163 -19.11 15.18 17.24
C PRO A 163 -18.07 16.27 17.30
N LEU A 164 -18.45 17.50 16.96
CA LEU A 164 -17.69 18.70 17.28
C LEU A 164 -17.15 18.67 18.74
N LEU A 165 -17.87 17.98 19.62
CA LEU A 165 -17.54 17.64 21.00
C LEU A 165 -16.31 16.73 21.20
N GLU A 166 -15.79 16.00 20.20
CA GLU A 166 -14.46 15.34 20.24
C GLU A 166 -13.34 16.37 20.49
N HIS A 167 -13.59 17.64 20.13
CA HIS A 167 -12.71 18.77 20.40
C HIS A 167 -13.35 19.76 21.39
N LEU A 168 -14.09 19.27 22.40
CA LEU A 168 -14.81 20.09 23.40
C LEU A 168 -13.95 21.23 23.96
N GLU A 169 -12.67 20.95 24.20
CA GLU A 169 -11.65 21.87 24.70
C GLU A 169 -11.40 23.08 23.78
N THR A 170 -11.73 22.95 22.50
CA THR A 170 -11.57 23.99 21.48
C THR A 170 -12.85 24.78 21.22
N LEU A 171 -13.99 24.43 21.83
CA LEU A 171 -15.28 25.00 21.47
C LEU A 171 -15.56 26.31 22.22
N PRO A 172 -15.97 27.39 21.52
CA PRO A 172 -16.35 28.63 22.18
C PRO A 172 -17.61 28.46 23.05
N SER A 173 -17.60 28.97 24.28
CA SER A 173 -18.76 28.95 25.20
C SER A 173 -20.04 29.57 24.63
N LYS A 174 -19.94 30.45 23.61
CA LYS A 174 -21.11 31.06 22.95
C LYS A 174 -22.07 30.04 22.31
N TYR A 175 -21.60 28.81 22.07
CA TYR A 175 -22.41 27.73 21.49
C TYR A 175 -23.05 26.82 22.56
N TYR A 176 -22.86 27.11 23.85
CA TYR A 176 -23.48 26.39 24.99
C TYR A 176 -23.15 24.90 25.11
N PHE A 177 -22.05 24.44 24.50
CA PHE A 177 -21.57 23.06 24.64
C PHE A 177 -20.96 22.76 26.02
N ASP A 178 -20.71 23.80 26.83
CA ASP A 178 -20.15 23.73 28.17
C ASP A 178 -21.20 23.54 29.27
N ARG A 179 -22.43 23.18 28.91
CA ARG A 179 -23.45 22.81 29.90
C ARG A 179 -23.18 21.41 30.45
N PRO A 180 -23.11 21.23 31.78
CA PRO A 180 -22.82 19.92 32.37
C PRO A 180 -23.75 18.81 31.86
N GLU A 181 -25.05 19.10 31.70
CA GLU A 181 -26.05 18.12 31.27
C GLU A 181 -25.84 17.65 29.83
N ILE A 182 -25.21 18.47 28.98
CA ILE A 182 -24.87 18.12 27.61
C ILE A 182 -23.59 17.29 27.61
N VAL A 183 -22.56 17.74 28.32
CA VAL A 183 -21.26 17.05 28.38
C VAL A 183 -21.41 15.63 28.94
N GLU A 184 -22.19 15.47 30.01
CA GLU A 184 -22.41 14.16 30.65
C GLU A 184 -23.10 13.14 29.75
N GLN A 185 -23.88 13.56 28.74
CA GLN A 185 -24.52 12.65 27.78
C GLN A 185 -23.53 11.95 26.83
N TYR A 186 -22.32 12.50 26.68
CA TYR A 186 -21.30 11.99 25.75
C TYR A 186 -20.11 11.35 26.47
N LEU A 187 -20.20 11.16 27.79
CA LEU A 187 -19.19 10.42 28.53
C LEU A 187 -19.33 8.92 28.24
N SER A 188 -18.20 8.30 27.91
CA SER A 188 -18.09 6.86 27.74
C SER A 188 -18.12 6.15 29.10
N HIS A 189 -18.36 4.84 29.09
CA HIS A 189 -18.40 4.01 30.30
C HIS A 189 -17.08 4.03 31.10
N ASP A 190 -15.96 4.29 30.43
CA ASP A 190 -14.63 4.42 31.02
C ASP A 190 -14.35 5.81 31.61
N GLY A 191 -15.34 6.72 31.55
CA GLY A 191 -15.22 8.11 31.99
C GLY A 191 -14.57 9.04 30.96
N SER A 192 -14.12 8.53 29.83
CA SER A 192 -13.52 9.35 28.77
C SER A 192 -14.58 10.04 27.91
N MET A 193 -14.19 11.16 27.31
CA MET A 193 -14.95 11.80 26.25
C MET A 193 -14.28 11.50 24.91
N PHE A 194 -14.88 10.62 24.10
CA PHE A 194 -14.34 10.12 22.83
C PHE A 194 -12.93 9.53 22.92
N GLN A 195 -12.52 9.02 24.10
CA GLN A 195 -11.16 8.55 24.39
C GLN A 195 -10.10 9.65 24.26
N SER A 196 -10.48 10.92 24.14
CA SER A 196 -9.58 12.07 24.01
C SER A 196 -9.22 12.63 25.39
N PRO A 197 -7.93 12.65 25.81
CA PRO A 197 -7.56 13.23 27.09
C PRO A 197 -7.83 14.73 27.18
N SER A 198 -7.60 15.51 26.12
CA SER A 198 -7.89 16.95 26.11
C SER A 198 -9.38 17.24 26.29
N ALA A 199 -10.25 16.53 25.55
CA ALA A 199 -11.69 16.67 25.67
C ALA A 199 -12.18 16.22 27.04
N THR A 200 -11.63 15.12 27.57
CA THR A 200 -11.98 14.61 28.91
C THR A 200 -11.53 15.55 30.02
N ALA A 201 -10.34 16.17 29.89
CA ALA A 201 -9.87 17.20 30.80
C ALA A 201 -10.82 18.41 30.82
N ARG A 202 -11.28 18.85 29.64
CA ARG A 202 -12.28 19.91 29.55
C ARG A 202 -13.62 19.49 30.15
N ALA A 203 -14.08 18.27 29.88
CA ALA A 203 -15.31 17.74 30.45
C ALA A 203 -15.26 17.73 31.97
N PHE A 204 -14.16 17.25 32.56
CA PHE A 204 -13.93 17.27 34.01
C PHE A 204 -13.96 18.69 34.58
N MET A 205 -13.31 19.65 33.92
CA MET A 205 -13.31 21.05 34.36
C MET A 205 -14.71 21.68 34.34
N ILE A 206 -15.62 21.20 33.49
CA ILE A 206 -17.00 21.68 33.39
C ILE A 206 -17.91 21.00 34.43
N THR A 207 -17.83 19.67 34.55
CA THR A 207 -18.80 18.86 35.28
C THR A 207 -18.34 18.49 36.69
N GLY A 208 -17.02 18.40 36.91
CA GLY A 208 -16.44 17.79 38.12
C GLY A 208 -16.71 16.29 38.24
N ASN A 209 -17.14 15.62 37.16
CA ASN A 209 -17.52 14.21 37.11
C ASN A 209 -16.36 13.29 37.58
N LEU A 210 -16.68 12.32 38.43
CA LEU A 210 -15.68 11.44 39.06
C LEU A 210 -15.06 10.45 38.07
N ASP A 211 -15.82 9.95 37.10
CA ASP A 211 -15.35 8.96 36.13
C ASP A 211 -14.32 9.59 35.19
N CYS A 212 -14.53 10.85 34.76
CA CYS A 212 -13.52 11.62 34.03
C CYS A 212 -12.21 11.72 34.83
N MET A 213 -12.30 11.95 36.14
CA MET A 213 -11.14 12.07 37.01
C MET A 213 -10.38 10.74 37.10
N ILE A 214 -11.10 9.63 37.30
CA ILE A 214 -10.53 8.27 37.36
C ILE A 214 -9.82 7.94 36.04
N TYR A 215 -10.44 8.27 34.90
CA TYR A 215 -9.83 8.10 33.58
C TYR A 215 -8.51 8.88 33.46
N LEU A 216 -8.51 10.17 33.78
CA LEU A 216 -7.31 11.02 33.68
C LEU A 216 -6.20 10.57 34.64
N GLU A 217 -6.53 10.18 35.86
CA GLU A 217 -5.57 9.61 36.81
C GLU A 217 -4.96 8.29 36.30
N SER A 218 -5.78 7.44 35.64
CA SER A 218 -5.30 6.21 35.03
C SER A 218 -4.29 6.47 33.92
N LEU A 219 -4.50 7.50 33.09
CA LEU A 219 -3.56 7.92 32.05
C LEU A 219 -2.22 8.33 32.65
N ILE A 220 -2.23 9.18 33.67
CA ILE A 220 -0.99 9.66 34.29
C ILE A 220 -0.23 8.54 35.00
N ARG A 221 -0.95 7.59 35.60
CA ARG A 221 -0.34 6.42 36.23
C ARG A 221 0.32 5.51 35.21
N ASN A 222 -0.34 5.26 34.09
CA ASN A 222 0.16 4.35 33.06
C ASN A 222 1.27 5.02 32.24
N PHE A 223 1.14 6.30 31.88
CA PHE A 223 2.08 7.01 31.00
C PHE A 223 2.91 8.07 31.74
N THR A 224 4.05 7.65 32.29
CA THR A 224 4.98 8.54 33.00
C THR A 224 5.73 9.52 32.09
N ASN A 225 5.86 9.19 30.80
CA ASN A 225 6.62 9.98 29.82
C ASN A 225 5.75 10.77 28.85
N GLY A 226 4.43 10.89 29.10
CA GLY A 226 3.49 11.70 28.34
C GLY A 226 2.34 10.91 27.71
N VAL A 227 1.17 11.55 27.57
CA VAL A 227 -0.07 10.88 27.16
C VAL A 227 -0.26 10.86 25.63
N SER A 228 -0.89 9.79 25.14
CA SER A 228 -1.46 9.72 23.78
C SER A 228 -2.70 10.59 23.71
N SER A 229 -2.95 11.27 22.59
CA SER A 229 -4.19 12.02 22.35
C SER A 229 -5.43 11.15 22.13
N LYS A 230 -5.28 9.81 22.16
CA LYS A 230 -6.40 8.87 22.25
C LYS A 230 -6.04 7.65 23.10
N TYR A 231 -6.89 7.30 24.07
CA TYR A 231 -6.73 6.13 24.93
C TYR A 231 -8.08 5.67 25.56
N PRO A 232 -8.31 4.37 25.79
CA PRO A 232 -7.54 3.24 25.26
C PRO A 232 -7.60 3.20 23.74
N MET A 233 -6.53 2.68 23.11
CA MET A 233 -6.49 2.45 21.66
C MET A 233 -7.14 1.11 21.29
N ASP A 234 -7.61 0.95 20.05
CA ASP A 234 -8.09 -0.36 19.61
C ASP A 234 -6.89 -1.31 19.41
N GLY A 235 -6.72 -2.25 20.34
CA GLY A 235 -5.60 -3.19 20.34
C GLY A 235 -5.59 -4.13 19.13
N ASP A 236 -6.76 -4.51 18.62
CA ASP A 236 -6.84 -5.33 17.42
C ASP A 236 -6.46 -4.51 16.19
N LEU A 237 -6.87 -3.24 16.13
CA LEU A 237 -6.43 -2.34 15.06
C LEU A 237 -4.90 -2.17 15.08
N LEU A 238 -4.29 -1.88 16.23
CA LEU A 238 -2.83 -1.78 16.36
C LEU A 238 -2.11 -3.01 15.81
N LYS A 239 -2.56 -4.21 16.21
CA LYS A 239 -2.01 -5.48 15.73
C LYS A 239 -2.14 -5.63 14.21
N LEU A 240 -3.29 -5.28 13.62
CA LEU A 240 -3.48 -5.32 12.16
C LEU A 240 -2.51 -4.37 11.45
N CYS A 241 -2.25 -3.20 12.00
CA CYS A 241 -1.31 -2.22 11.44
C CYS A 241 0.12 -2.74 11.43
N ILE A 242 0.54 -3.42 12.52
CA ILE A 242 1.85 -4.10 12.57
C ILE A 242 1.95 -5.12 11.46
N VAL A 243 0.94 -5.99 11.34
CA VAL A 243 0.94 -7.05 10.34
C VAL A 243 1.03 -6.46 8.93
N ASP A 244 0.27 -5.42 8.61
CA ASP A 244 0.34 -4.77 7.29
C ASP A 244 1.70 -4.14 7.03
N HIS A 245 2.29 -3.48 8.04
CA HIS A 245 3.61 -2.85 7.91
C HIS A 245 4.73 -3.87 7.71
N LEU A 246 4.69 -4.98 8.45
CA LEU A 246 5.62 -6.11 8.27
C LEU A 246 5.49 -6.75 6.88
N GLN A 247 4.26 -6.90 6.38
CA GLN A 247 4.02 -7.40 5.03
C GLN A 247 4.53 -6.42 3.97
N GLY A 248 4.23 -5.13 4.11
CA GLY A 248 4.67 -4.07 3.22
C GLY A 248 6.19 -4.02 3.09
N LEU A 249 6.90 -4.05 4.21
CA LEU A 249 8.37 -4.03 4.28
C LEU A 249 9.05 -5.34 3.82
N GLY A 250 8.29 -6.38 3.47
CA GLY A 250 8.86 -7.66 3.03
C GLY A 250 9.50 -8.46 4.17
N LEU A 251 8.99 -8.30 5.39
CA LEU A 251 9.51 -8.93 6.61
C LEU A 251 8.64 -10.05 7.16
N ALA A 252 7.41 -10.22 6.64
CA ALA A 252 6.42 -11.15 7.16
C ALA A 252 6.93 -12.60 7.37
N GLU A 253 7.85 -13.09 6.55
CA GLU A 253 8.42 -14.44 6.69
C GLU A 253 9.17 -14.66 8.01
N HIS A 254 9.78 -13.61 8.56
CA HIS A 254 10.52 -13.66 9.83
C HIS A 254 9.58 -13.71 11.04
N PHE A 255 8.30 -13.41 10.83
CA PHE A 255 7.27 -13.26 11.87
C PHE A 255 6.03 -14.12 11.60
N GLY A 256 6.16 -15.18 10.78
CA GLY A 256 5.02 -15.98 10.30
C GLY A 256 4.13 -16.52 11.41
N GLU A 257 4.72 -17.15 12.43
CA GLU A 257 3.98 -17.68 13.59
C GLU A 257 3.28 -16.58 14.41
N ASP A 258 3.92 -15.41 14.53
CA ASP A 258 3.38 -14.29 15.30
C ASP A 258 2.19 -13.68 14.57
N ILE A 259 2.31 -13.48 13.25
CA ILE A 259 1.22 -13.01 12.38
C ILE A 259 0.04 -13.99 12.42
N GLU A 260 0.29 -15.30 12.36
CA GLU A 260 -0.76 -16.32 12.43
C GLU A 260 -1.52 -16.25 13.76
N LYS A 261 -0.80 -16.17 14.89
CA LYS A 261 -1.41 -16.04 16.23
C LYS A 261 -2.25 -14.76 16.34
N ILE A 262 -1.73 -13.63 15.86
CA ILE A 262 -2.42 -12.34 15.87
C ILE A 262 -3.73 -12.42 15.09
N LEU A 263 -3.68 -12.91 13.84
CA LEU A 263 -4.87 -12.99 12.98
C LEU A 263 -5.89 -14.01 13.49
N ALA A 264 -5.45 -15.12 14.09
CA ALA A 264 -6.33 -16.09 14.73
C ALA A 264 -7.10 -15.50 15.93
N GLN A 265 -6.42 -14.68 16.75
CA GLN A 265 -7.05 -13.98 17.86
C GLN A 265 -8.10 -13.00 17.36
N ILE A 266 -7.76 -12.16 16.38
CA ILE A 266 -8.67 -11.15 15.82
C ILE A 266 -9.90 -11.82 15.19
N TYR A 267 -9.71 -12.91 14.45
CA TYR A 267 -10.82 -13.67 13.86
C TYR A 267 -11.77 -14.23 14.90
N SER A 268 -11.24 -14.73 16.02
CA SER A 268 -12.04 -15.22 17.15
C SER A 268 -12.85 -14.08 17.78
N ASN A 269 -12.21 -12.94 18.06
CA ASN A 269 -12.85 -11.75 18.64
C ASN A 269 -14.00 -11.20 17.76
N GLN A 270 -13.93 -11.37 16.43
CA GLN A 270 -15.00 -10.96 15.52
C GLN A 270 -16.25 -11.83 15.63
N LYS A 271 -16.11 -13.12 15.97
CA LYS A 271 -17.24 -14.06 16.09
C LYS A 271 -18.02 -13.88 17.39
N ASP A 272 -17.36 -13.38 18.44
CA ASP A 272 -17.99 -13.05 19.71
C ASP A 272 -18.73 -11.70 19.62
N TYR A 273 -19.87 -11.70 18.90
CA TYR A 273 -20.76 -10.54 18.70
C TYR A 273 -21.43 -10.04 19.99
N ASN A 274 -21.28 -10.75 21.11
CA ASN A 274 -21.99 -10.48 22.37
C ASN A 274 -21.21 -9.64 23.38
N ASN A 275 -20.15 -8.90 22.98
CA ASN A 275 -19.46 -8.01 23.92
C ASN A 275 -20.09 -6.59 23.92
N PRO A 276 -20.83 -6.20 24.98
CA PRO A 276 -21.47 -4.88 25.08
C PRO A 276 -20.48 -3.73 25.33
N ASP A 277 -19.21 -4.01 25.62
CA ASP A 277 -18.18 -3.00 25.96
C ASP A 277 -17.52 -2.30 24.75
N ARG A 278 -18.09 -2.41 23.54
CA ARG A 278 -17.54 -1.68 22.38
C ARG A 278 -17.93 -0.21 22.47
N THR A 279 -17.09 0.58 23.16
CA THR A 279 -17.01 2.06 23.06
C THR A 279 -17.25 2.49 21.61
N GLU A 280 -18.07 3.51 21.39
CA GLU A 280 -18.41 4.04 20.07
C GLU A 280 -17.13 4.38 19.28
N ILE A 281 -16.69 3.45 18.43
CA ILE A 281 -15.51 3.64 17.57
C ILE A 281 -15.92 4.64 16.47
N ASP A 282 -15.22 5.77 16.40
CA ASP A 282 -15.34 6.72 15.29
C ASP A 282 -15.32 6.00 13.94
N MET A 283 -16.25 6.37 13.05
CA MET A 283 -16.52 5.72 11.77
C MET A 283 -15.27 5.49 10.93
N VAL A 284 -14.33 6.45 10.94
CA VAL A 284 -13.05 6.36 10.22
C VAL A 284 -12.23 5.15 10.70
N HIS A 285 -12.09 5.02 12.02
CA HIS A 285 -11.32 3.94 12.64
C HIS A 285 -12.00 2.59 12.42
N LYS A 286 -13.33 2.55 12.55
CA LYS A 286 -14.11 1.34 12.31
C LYS A 286 -13.95 0.86 10.87
N LEU A 287 -14.18 1.73 9.89
CA LEU A 287 -14.08 1.35 8.48
C LEU A 287 -12.65 0.97 8.09
N PHE A 288 -11.65 1.68 8.62
CA PHE A 288 -10.24 1.33 8.44
C PHE A 288 -9.94 -0.07 8.98
N LYS A 289 -10.32 -0.34 10.23
CA LYS A 289 -10.13 -1.65 10.89
C LYS A 289 -10.83 -2.75 10.12
N ASP A 290 -12.10 -2.56 9.76
CA ASP A 290 -12.91 -3.55 9.07
C ASP A 290 -12.30 -3.92 7.71
N ALA A 291 -11.90 -2.93 6.91
CA ALA A 291 -11.28 -3.15 5.60
C ALA A 291 -9.90 -3.83 5.72
N LEU A 292 -9.09 -3.40 6.69
CA LEU A 292 -7.77 -3.98 6.93
C LEU A 292 -7.87 -5.42 7.44
N ALA A 293 -8.74 -5.67 8.42
CA ALA A 293 -9.02 -6.98 8.96
C ALA A 293 -9.52 -7.93 7.85
N PHE A 294 -10.50 -7.50 7.05
CA PHE A 294 -11.00 -8.28 5.93
C PHE A 294 -9.87 -8.70 5.00
N ARG A 295 -9.03 -7.76 4.57
CA ARG A 295 -7.92 -8.05 3.64
C ARG A 295 -6.92 -9.04 4.24
N LEU A 296 -6.43 -8.78 5.45
CA LEU A 296 -5.41 -9.60 6.09
C LEU A 296 -5.93 -11.00 6.45
N LEU A 297 -7.15 -11.09 6.99
CA LEU A 297 -7.80 -12.36 7.30
C LEU A 297 -8.05 -13.19 6.04
N ARG A 298 -8.55 -12.57 4.97
CA ARG A 298 -8.77 -13.24 3.68
C ARG A 298 -7.47 -13.76 3.08
N MET A 299 -6.38 -12.99 3.13
CA MET A 299 -5.07 -13.42 2.66
C MET A 299 -4.50 -14.61 3.44
N GLN A 300 -4.88 -14.76 4.72
CA GLN A 300 -4.55 -15.92 5.55
C GLN A 300 -5.55 -17.09 5.39
N GLY A 301 -6.57 -16.92 4.54
CA GLY A 301 -7.59 -17.89 4.19
C GLY A 301 -8.72 -18.04 5.21
N TYR A 302 -8.94 -17.03 6.06
CA TYR A 302 -10.13 -16.99 6.90
C TYR A 302 -11.35 -16.63 6.06
N LEU A 303 -12.47 -17.31 6.32
CA LEU A 303 -13.75 -16.99 5.69
C LEU A 303 -14.31 -15.72 6.32
N VAL A 304 -14.23 -14.62 5.57
CA VAL A 304 -14.79 -13.31 5.86
C VAL A 304 -15.64 -12.86 4.67
N THR A 305 -16.79 -12.23 4.91
CA THR A 305 -17.70 -11.73 3.87
C THR A 305 -17.51 -10.24 3.66
N PRO A 306 -17.76 -9.68 2.46
CA PRO A 306 -17.49 -8.27 2.23
C PRO A 306 -18.41 -7.34 3.02
N GLY A 307 -19.62 -7.77 3.38
CA GLY A 307 -20.49 -7.09 4.35
C GLY A 307 -19.82 -6.75 5.70
N SER A 308 -18.70 -7.40 6.07
CA SER A 308 -17.89 -7.01 7.24
C SER A 308 -17.30 -5.59 7.15
N PHE A 309 -17.03 -5.08 5.94
CA PHE A 309 -16.49 -3.72 5.74
C PHE A 309 -17.25 -2.89 4.70
N CYS A 310 -17.98 -3.51 3.77
CA CYS A 310 -18.81 -2.85 2.75
C CYS A 310 -20.11 -2.26 3.31
N TRP A 311 -20.36 -2.36 4.61
CA TRP A 311 -21.57 -1.84 5.27
C TRP A 311 -21.85 -0.37 4.96
N PHE A 312 -20.83 0.45 4.70
CA PHE A 312 -20.99 1.87 4.37
C PHE A 312 -21.70 2.11 3.04
N LEU A 313 -21.73 1.13 2.14
CA LEU A 313 -22.43 1.23 0.84
C LEU A 313 -23.95 1.18 0.97
N HIS A 314 -24.46 0.60 2.06
CA HIS A 314 -25.89 0.46 2.29
C HIS A 314 -26.50 1.69 2.96
N GLU A 315 -25.68 2.68 3.31
CA GLU A 315 -26.08 3.90 4.01
C GLU A 315 -25.73 5.13 3.16
N PRO A 316 -26.67 5.64 2.33
CA PRO A 316 -26.40 6.74 1.40
C PRO A 316 -25.88 8.01 2.08
N GLU A 317 -26.31 8.23 3.32
CA GLU A 317 -25.89 9.36 4.14
C GLU A 317 -24.42 9.24 4.58
N ILE A 318 -23.95 8.01 4.90
CA ILE A 318 -22.53 7.72 5.15
C ILE A 318 -21.71 7.96 3.90
N MET A 319 -22.15 7.45 2.74
CA MET A 319 -21.44 7.67 1.49
C MET A 319 -21.30 9.16 1.16
N ALA A 320 -22.36 9.94 1.37
CA ALA A 320 -22.34 11.39 1.18
C ALA A 320 -21.40 12.08 2.17
N TYR A 321 -21.36 11.62 3.43
CA TYR A 321 -20.44 12.14 4.45
C TYR A 321 -18.97 11.87 4.08
N ILE A 322 -18.65 10.65 3.65
CA ILE A 322 -17.30 10.27 3.20
C ILE A 322 -16.87 11.15 2.02
N GLN A 323 -17.78 11.38 1.06
CA GLN A 323 -17.50 12.25 -0.10
C GLN A 323 -17.24 13.71 0.31
N GLN A 324 -18.05 14.25 1.23
CA GLN A 324 -17.88 15.62 1.74
C GLN A 324 -16.59 15.79 2.55
N ASN A 325 -16.11 14.72 3.19
CA ASN A 325 -14.92 14.73 4.04
C ASN A 325 -13.80 13.86 3.45
N SER A 326 -13.67 13.85 2.12
CA SER A 326 -12.78 12.93 1.39
C SER A 326 -11.33 12.96 1.87
N GLU A 327 -10.84 14.13 2.29
CA GLU A 327 -9.55 14.30 2.95
C GLU A 327 -9.41 13.33 4.11
N ARG A 328 -10.26 13.39 5.14
CA ARG A 328 -10.20 12.52 6.34
C ARG A 328 -10.27 11.02 6.04
N PHE A 329 -10.93 10.64 4.94
CA PHE A 329 -11.13 9.25 4.55
C PHE A 329 -10.06 8.73 3.58
N THR A 330 -9.03 9.48 3.23
CA THR A 330 -8.03 9.07 2.23
C THR A 330 -7.36 7.74 2.58
N CYS A 331 -6.79 7.60 3.79
CA CYS A 331 -6.15 6.35 4.23
C CYS A 331 -7.14 5.18 4.35
N VAL A 332 -8.40 5.49 4.69
CA VAL A 332 -9.49 4.51 4.76
C VAL A 332 -9.82 4.01 3.36
N MET A 333 -10.04 4.91 2.41
CA MET A 333 -10.36 4.58 1.01
C MET A 333 -9.20 3.87 0.33
N TYR A 334 -7.96 4.19 0.70
CA TYR A 334 -6.78 3.44 0.28
C TYR A 334 -6.84 1.97 0.71
N ASN A 335 -7.19 1.70 1.97
CA ASN A 335 -7.33 0.33 2.47
C ASN A 335 -8.57 -0.39 1.92
N VAL A 336 -9.70 0.30 1.77
CA VAL A 336 -10.90 -0.21 1.09
C VAL A 336 -10.55 -0.63 -0.34
N TYR A 337 -9.85 0.24 -1.09
CA TYR A 337 -9.42 -0.05 -2.45
C TYR A 337 -8.54 -1.32 -2.51
N ARG A 338 -7.52 -1.42 -1.65
CA ARG A 338 -6.67 -2.63 -1.54
C ARG A 338 -7.45 -3.88 -1.16
N ALA A 339 -8.42 -3.77 -0.25
CA ALA A 339 -9.26 -4.90 0.15
C ALA A 339 -10.05 -5.45 -1.03
N THR A 340 -10.51 -4.58 -1.94
CA THR A 340 -11.28 -4.98 -3.12
C THR A 340 -10.50 -5.82 -4.14
N ASP A 341 -9.16 -5.85 -4.08
CA ASP A 341 -8.35 -6.71 -4.95
C ASP A 341 -8.59 -8.21 -4.69
N LEU A 342 -9.17 -8.58 -3.54
CA LEU A 342 -9.42 -9.95 -3.12
C LEU A 342 -10.87 -10.41 -3.33
N GLN A 343 -11.60 -9.80 -4.26
CA GLN A 343 -12.99 -10.14 -4.58
C GLN A 343 -13.15 -11.59 -5.09
N PHE A 344 -14.15 -12.29 -4.57
CA PHE A 344 -14.58 -13.63 -5.03
C PHE A 344 -15.82 -13.55 -5.94
N PRO A 345 -16.18 -14.65 -6.63
CA PRO A 345 -17.41 -14.72 -7.40
C PRO A 345 -18.63 -14.46 -6.49
N ARG A 346 -19.62 -13.72 -7.02
CA ARG A 346 -20.88 -13.32 -6.36
C ARG A 346 -20.75 -12.22 -5.30
N GLU A 347 -19.58 -11.62 -5.12
CA GLU A 347 -19.37 -10.49 -4.20
C GLU A 347 -19.50 -9.15 -4.95
N ALA A 348 -20.70 -8.83 -5.47
CA ALA A 348 -20.90 -7.64 -6.30
C ALA A 348 -20.60 -6.31 -5.57
N GLU A 349 -20.86 -6.25 -4.26
CA GLU A 349 -20.59 -5.10 -3.40
C GLU A 349 -19.11 -4.66 -3.39
N MET A 350 -18.18 -5.59 -3.64
CA MET A 350 -16.75 -5.28 -3.76
C MET A 350 -16.44 -4.40 -4.97
N GLU A 351 -17.19 -4.55 -6.06
CA GLU A 351 -17.01 -3.73 -7.27
C GLU A 351 -17.50 -2.29 -7.02
N GLU A 352 -18.58 -2.13 -6.27
CA GLU A 352 -19.12 -0.84 -5.85
C GLU A 352 -18.17 -0.13 -4.89
N ALA A 353 -17.63 -0.85 -3.90
CA ALA A 353 -16.60 -0.35 -3.00
C ALA A 353 -15.34 0.08 -3.76
N ARG A 354 -14.92 -0.69 -4.77
CA ARG A 354 -13.75 -0.37 -5.61
C ARG A 354 -13.97 0.90 -6.41
N LYS A 355 -15.13 1.05 -7.06
CA LYS A 355 -15.50 2.26 -7.82
C LYS A 355 -15.56 3.49 -6.94
N PHE A 356 -16.19 3.36 -5.77
CA PHE A 356 -16.34 4.45 -4.82
C PHE A 356 -14.99 4.93 -4.26
N SER A 357 -14.16 4.01 -3.78
CA SER A 357 -12.84 4.32 -3.24
C SER A 357 -11.90 4.89 -4.30
N ARG A 358 -11.83 4.30 -5.50
CA ARG A 358 -11.04 4.82 -6.63
C ARG A 358 -11.42 6.26 -6.96
N LYS A 359 -12.72 6.56 -7.12
CA LYS A 359 -13.20 7.91 -7.43
C LYS A 359 -12.70 8.95 -6.43
N LEU A 360 -12.71 8.61 -5.14
CA LEU A 360 -12.23 9.51 -4.09
C LEU A 360 -10.71 9.70 -4.16
N LEU A 361 -9.95 8.61 -4.32
CA LEU A 361 -8.49 8.68 -4.38
C LEU A 361 -7.99 9.43 -5.64
N ASP A 362 -8.65 9.28 -6.78
CA ASP A 362 -8.37 10.04 -8.02
C ASP A 362 -8.66 11.54 -7.82
N ASN A 363 -9.78 11.87 -7.17
CA ASN A 363 -10.13 13.26 -6.87
C ASN A 363 -9.10 13.93 -5.96
N ILE A 364 -8.60 13.22 -4.94
CA ILE A 364 -7.57 13.75 -4.03
C ILE A 364 -6.26 13.99 -4.79
N SER A 365 -5.89 13.08 -5.68
CA SER A 365 -4.66 13.19 -6.47
C SER A 365 -4.69 14.37 -7.46
N THR A 366 -5.88 14.69 -7.99
CA THR A 366 -6.09 15.80 -8.94
C THR A 366 -6.30 17.15 -8.25
N THR A 367 -6.95 17.18 -7.08
CA THR A 367 -7.34 18.42 -6.39
C THR A 367 -6.17 19.09 -5.67
N TYR A 368 -5.25 18.32 -5.09
CA TYR A 368 -4.22 18.87 -4.19
C TYR A 368 -2.79 18.89 -4.77
N GLY A 369 -2.56 18.27 -5.94
CA GLY A 369 -1.24 18.19 -6.57
C GLY A 369 -0.13 17.67 -5.64
N ASN A 370 1.13 18.04 -5.91
CA ASN A 370 2.28 17.73 -5.03
C ASN A 370 2.28 18.51 -3.69
N SER A 371 1.27 19.33 -3.42
CA SER A 371 1.23 20.29 -2.31
C SER A 371 0.15 19.96 -1.27
N ASN A 372 -0.16 18.67 -1.07
CA ASN A 372 -1.08 18.27 -0.02
C ASN A 372 -0.33 18.11 1.32
N LEU A 373 -0.49 19.05 2.25
CA LEU A 373 0.09 19.01 3.60
C LEU A 373 -0.48 17.89 4.48
N PHE A 374 -1.60 17.28 4.07
CA PHE A 374 -2.32 16.29 4.86
C PHE A 374 -1.71 14.90 4.81
N TYR A 375 -0.99 14.60 3.73
CA TYR A 375 -0.45 13.27 3.47
C TYR A 375 0.99 13.34 3.08
N SER A 376 1.77 12.48 3.73
CA SER A 376 3.14 12.18 3.40
C SER A 376 3.28 12.00 1.87
N LYS A 377 4.41 12.47 1.33
CA LYS A 377 4.72 12.26 -0.08
C LYS A 377 4.78 10.76 -0.41
N GLY A 378 5.19 9.94 0.57
CA GLY A 378 5.16 8.49 0.51
C GLY A 378 3.75 7.94 0.26
N LEU A 379 2.73 8.38 1.02
CA LEU A 379 1.35 7.91 0.84
C LEU A 379 0.87 8.18 -0.57
N GLN A 380 1.08 9.42 -1.04
CA GLN A 380 0.60 9.87 -2.34
C GLN A 380 1.22 9.01 -3.43
N ASN A 381 2.52 8.74 -3.34
CA ASN A 381 3.23 7.89 -4.28
C ASN A 381 2.72 6.43 -4.23
N MET A 382 2.36 5.92 -3.05
CA MET A 382 1.79 4.58 -2.88
C MET A 382 0.36 4.49 -3.42
N ILE A 383 -0.51 5.46 -3.14
CA ILE A 383 -1.86 5.55 -3.70
C ILE A 383 -1.79 5.58 -5.22
N MET A 384 -0.97 6.47 -5.79
CA MET A 384 -0.82 6.56 -7.25
C MET A 384 -0.35 5.25 -7.85
N TYR A 385 0.63 4.59 -7.22
CA TYR A 385 1.11 3.30 -7.68
C TYR A 385 0.03 2.22 -7.61
N GLU A 386 -0.77 2.19 -6.55
CA GLU A 386 -1.83 1.21 -6.34
C GLU A 386 -3.02 1.39 -7.31
N LEU A 387 -3.31 2.62 -7.68
CA LEU A 387 -4.34 2.95 -8.67
C LEU A 387 -3.90 2.65 -10.11
N ASN A 388 -2.62 2.86 -10.41
CA ASN A 388 -2.06 2.73 -11.75
C ASN A 388 -1.62 1.30 -12.08
N VAL A 389 -1.05 0.57 -11.11
CA VAL A 389 -0.54 -0.78 -11.30
C VAL A 389 -1.50 -1.77 -10.64
N PRO A 390 -2.20 -2.64 -11.39
CA PRO A 390 -3.12 -3.63 -10.81
C PRO A 390 -2.40 -4.59 -9.85
N TRP A 391 -3.06 -4.99 -8.76
CA TRP A 391 -2.49 -5.92 -7.77
C TRP A 391 -1.94 -7.22 -8.39
N THR A 392 -2.61 -7.72 -9.43
CA THR A 392 -2.20 -8.90 -10.20
C THR A 392 -0.88 -8.71 -10.94
N ALA A 393 -0.52 -7.48 -11.33
CA ALA A 393 0.69 -7.19 -12.09
C ALA A 393 1.89 -6.73 -11.22
N ARG A 394 1.76 -6.72 -9.89
CA ARG A 394 2.80 -6.23 -8.97
C ARG A 394 3.76 -7.34 -8.55
N LEU A 395 5.04 -7.17 -8.84
CA LEU A 395 6.11 -8.06 -8.35
C LEU A 395 6.43 -7.73 -6.89
N ASN A 396 6.29 -8.72 -5.99
CA ASN A 396 6.34 -8.50 -4.55
C ASN A 396 7.67 -7.87 -4.07
N HIS A 397 8.81 -8.34 -4.59
CA HIS A 397 10.11 -7.78 -4.20
C HIS A 397 10.23 -6.30 -4.55
N LEU A 398 9.75 -5.89 -5.73
CA LEU A 398 9.73 -4.47 -6.12
C LEU A 398 8.70 -3.66 -5.31
N TYR A 399 7.57 -4.27 -4.98
CA TYR A 399 6.58 -3.65 -4.08
C TYR A 399 7.18 -3.39 -2.69
N HIS A 400 7.92 -4.34 -2.12
CA HIS A 400 8.63 -4.16 -0.85
C HIS A 400 9.69 -3.07 -0.95
N ARG A 401 10.45 -3.02 -2.05
CA ARG A 401 11.42 -1.95 -2.30
C ARG A 401 10.74 -0.58 -2.25
N LYS A 402 9.62 -0.44 -2.97
CA LYS A 402 8.85 0.80 -2.98
C LYS A 402 8.36 1.15 -1.59
N TRP A 403 7.78 0.21 -0.85
CA TRP A 403 7.37 0.44 0.53
C TRP A 403 8.52 0.93 1.42
N ILE A 404 9.72 0.35 1.30
CA ILE A 404 10.91 0.78 2.03
C ILE A 404 11.34 2.20 1.61
N GLU A 405 11.45 2.48 0.32
CA GLU A 405 11.87 3.80 -0.20
C GLU A 405 10.90 4.92 0.19
N GLU A 406 9.59 4.69 0.05
CA GLU A 406 8.57 5.65 0.45
C GLU A 406 8.60 5.85 1.97
N ASN A 407 8.74 4.78 2.77
CA ASN A 407 8.84 4.91 4.24
C ASN A 407 10.10 5.63 4.72
N ARG A 408 11.18 5.63 3.95
CA ARG A 408 12.41 6.38 4.27
C ARG A 408 12.28 7.86 3.94
N THR A 409 11.51 8.19 2.90
CA THR A 409 11.22 9.56 2.49
C THR A 409 10.20 10.19 3.44
N SER A 410 9.16 9.45 3.79
CA SER A 410 8.21 9.83 4.82
C SER A 410 7.54 8.56 5.36
N PRO A 411 7.62 8.25 6.66
CA PRO A 411 7.30 6.90 7.06
C PRO A 411 5.80 6.65 6.93
N LEU A 412 5.40 5.65 6.13
CA LEU A 412 4.01 5.31 5.84
C LEU A 412 3.27 4.83 7.11
N CYS A 413 4.02 4.36 8.12
CA CYS A 413 3.47 4.12 9.45
C CYS A 413 2.83 5.38 10.08
N PHE A 414 3.21 6.59 9.63
CA PHE A 414 2.64 7.86 10.06
C PHE A 414 1.27 8.17 9.44
N GLU A 415 0.83 7.37 8.46
CA GLU A 415 -0.43 7.52 7.72
C GLU A 415 -1.55 6.64 8.29
N MET A 416 -1.22 5.82 9.28
CA MET A 416 -2.18 5.41 10.29
C MET A 416 -2.80 6.65 10.94
N PRO A 417 -4.05 6.62 11.46
CA PRO A 417 -4.53 7.71 12.29
C PRO A 417 -3.45 8.04 13.33
N PRO A 418 -3.16 9.33 13.59
CA PRO A 418 -1.94 9.81 14.26
C PRO A 418 -1.58 9.11 15.59
N PHE A 419 -2.57 8.47 16.20
CA PHE A 419 -2.51 7.77 17.47
C PHE A 419 -1.97 6.33 17.35
N TYR A 420 -2.07 5.69 16.17
CA TYR A 420 -1.65 4.29 15.90
C TYR A 420 -0.24 4.18 15.28
N ARG A 421 0.61 5.21 15.47
CA ARG A 421 1.95 5.28 14.87
C ARG A 421 2.98 4.53 15.72
N LEU A 422 3.93 3.85 15.08
CA LEU A 422 5.10 3.30 15.77
C LEU A 422 6.05 4.43 16.20
N SER A 423 6.78 4.22 17.29
CA SER A 423 7.83 5.14 17.72
C SER A 423 8.94 5.29 16.69
N GLY A 424 9.49 6.51 16.57
CA GLY A 424 10.57 6.83 15.64
C GLY A 424 11.76 5.86 15.75
N PRO A 425 12.32 5.62 16.95
CA PRO A 425 13.43 4.67 17.12
C PRO A 425 13.11 3.23 16.68
N LYS A 426 11.90 2.73 16.97
CA LYS A 426 11.52 1.36 16.59
C LYS A 426 11.23 1.24 15.10
N ASN A 427 10.55 2.23 14.52
CA ASN A 427 10.34 2.27 13.08
C ASN A 427 11.67 2.33 12.33
N ASN A 428 12.67 3.05 12.84
CA ASN A 428 14.02 3.07 12.29
C ASN A 428 14.70 1.69 12.34
N LYS A 429 14.58 0.96 13.45
CA LYS A 429 15.09 -0.43 13.53
C LYS A 429 14.39 -1.36 12.55
N LEU A 430 13.07 -1.23 12.42
CA LEU A 430 12.28 -2.04 11.49
C LEU A 430 12.66 -1.74 10.03
N LEU A 431 12.86 -0.46 9.69
CA LEU A 431 13.36 -0.02 8.39
C LEU A 431 14.78 -0.52 8.13
N GLN A 432 15.66 -0.50 9.13
CA GLN A 432 17.00 -1.06 9.03
C GLN A 432 16.93 -2.56 8.71
N LEU A 433 16.11 -3.33 9.45
CA LEU A 433 15.90 -4.74 9.18
C LEU A 433 15.35 -4.98 7.76
N ALA A 434 14.41 -4.15 7.29
CA ALA A 434 13.87 -4.24 5.93
C ALA A 434 14.94 -4.01 4.86
N VAL A 435 15.80 -3.00 5.03
CA VAL A 435 16.92 -2.72 4.12
C VAL A 435 17.93 -3.88 4.11
N GLU A 436 18.35 -4.34 5.29
CA GLU A 436 19.31 -5.45 5.39
C GLU A 436 18.75 -6.75 4.78
N ASN A 437 17.47 -7.06 5.03
CA ASN A 437 16.78 -8.21 4.43
C ASN A 437 16.71 -8.09 2.90
N TYR A 438 16.40 -6.90 2.38
CA TYR A 438 16.32 -6.65 0.94
C TYR A 438 17.68 -6.86 0.25
N GLU A 439 18.74 -6.24 0.79
CA GLU A 439 20.10 -6.35 0.23
C GLU A 439 20.65 -7.78 0.35
N PHE A 440 20.30 -8.50 1.40
CA PHE A 440 20.61 -9.93 1.53
C PHE A 440 19.94 -10.77 0.44
N ARG A 441 18.67 -10.52 0.13
CA ARG A 441 17.98 -11.15 -1.02
C ARG A 441 18.66 -10.81 -2.33
N GLN A 442 19.05 -9.56 -2.57
CA GLN A 442 19.79 -9.16 -3.78
C GLN A 442 21.11 -9.93 -3.94
N LEU A 443 21.83 -10.16 -2.84
CA LEU A 443 23.06 -10.97 -2.87
C LEU A 443 22.78 -12.40 -3.33
N ILE A 444 21.75 -13.03 -2.76
CA ILE A 444 21.31 -14.38 -3.12
C ILE A 444 20.88 -14.42 -4.59
N TYR A 445 20.08 -13.44 -5.02
CA TYR A 445 19.56 -13.40 -6.38
C TYR A 445 20.65 -13.23 -7.43
N ARG A 446 21.68 -12.41 -7.15
CA ARG A 446 22.83 -12.28 -8.05
C ARG A 446 23.62 -13.59 -8.17
N ARG A 447 23.81 -14.31 -7.06
CA ARG A 447 24.52 -15.60 -7.08
C ARG A 447 23.76 -16.63 -7.91
N GLU A 448 22.47 -16.75 -7.68
CA GLU A 448 21.60 -17.67 -8.42
C GLU A 448 21.51 -17.31 -9.91
N LEU A 449 21.49 -16.02 -10.24
CA LEU A 449 21.50 -15.58 -11.64
C LEU A 449 22.78 -16.01 -12.37
N GLU A 450 23.94 -15.90 -11.73
CA GLU A 450 25.21 -16.34 -12.33
C GLU A 450 25.26 -17.87 -12.48
N GLU A 451 24.70 -18.62 -11.52
CA GLU A 451 24.52 -20.06 -11.65
C GLU A 451 23.63 -20.42 -12.84
N LEU A 452 22.49 -19.75 -12.97
CA LEU A 452 21.55 -19.97 -14.06
C LEU A 452 22.15 -19.66 -15.43
N LYS A 453 22.91 -18.56 -15.54
CA LYS A 453 23.64 -18.21 -16.76
C LYS A 453 24.68 -19.29 -17.10
N GLY A 454 25.42 -19.78 -16.10
CA GLY A 454 26.37 -20.87 -16.28
C GLY A 454 25.70 -22.14 -16.81
N TRP A 455 24.55 -22.50 -16.24
CA TRP A 455 23.74 -23.64 -16.71
C TRP A 455 23.21 -23.44 -18.13
N SER A 456 22.66 -22.25 -18.43
CA SER A 456 22.14 -21.92 -19.77
C SER A 456 23.24 -22.02 -20.84
N LYS A 457 24.45 -21.55 -20.51
CA LYS A 457 25.61 -21.64 -21.39
C LYS A 457 26.12 -23.08 -21.56
N LYS A 458 26.19 -23.86 -20.47
CA LYS A 458 26.59 -25.28 -20.50
C LYS A 458 25.77 -26.07 -21.51
N TRP A 459 24.47 -25.79 -21.57
CA TRP A 459 23.52 -26.44 -22.47
C TRP A 459 23.24 -25.67 -23.76
N LEU A 460 24.09 -24.69 -24.11
CA LEU A 460 23.98 -23.90 -25.35
C LEU A 460 22.65 -23.17 -25.56
N LEU A 461 21.79 -23.07 -24.54
CA LEU A 461 20.51 -22.38 -24.60
C LEU A 461 20.68 -20.87 -24.82
N SER A 462 21.77 -20.29 -24.30
CA SER A 462 22.14 -18.89 -24.53
C SER A 462 22.81 -18.64 -25.88
N GLU A 463 23.15 -19.69 -26.63
CA GLU A 463 23.93 -19.63 -27.88
C GLU A 463 23.14 -20.16 -29.09
N MET A 464 21.80 -20.26 -28.96
CA MET A 464 20.90 -20.81 -29.99
C MET A 464 20.86 -19.99 -31.29
N GLY A 465 21.35 -18.74 -31.31
CA GLY A 465 21.36 -17.91 -32.51
C GLY A 465 20.00 -17.32 -32.92
N PHE A 466 18.92 -17.69 -32.23
CA PHE A 466 17.57 -17.13 -32.35
C PHE A 466 16.93 -16.97 -30.97
N GLY A 467 15.98 -16.03 -30.86
CA GLY A 467 15.39 -15.63 -29.58
C GLY A 467 16.25 -14.64 -28.79
N ARG A 468 15.64 -13.97 -27.80
CA ARG A 468 16.31 -12.94 -26.96
C ARG A 468 17.15 -13.58 -25.84
N GLU A 469 17.95 -12.77 -25.12
CA GLU A 469 18.57 -13.22 -23.86
C GLU A 469 17.47 -13.58 -22.85
N LYS A 470 17.36 -14.87 -22.52
CA LYS A 470 16.24 -15.42 -21.74
C LYS A 470 16.56 -15.60 -20.26
N SER A 471 17.83 -15.52 -19.84
CA SER A 471 18.22 -15.92 -18.49
C SER A 471 17.99 -14.81 -17.48
N VAL A 472 18.43 -13.58 -17.76
CA VAL A 472 18.29 -12.46 -16.81
C VAL A 472 16.83 -12.11 -16.58
N TYR A 473 16.08 -11.95 -17.66
CA TYR A 473 14.68 -11.57 -17.57
C TYR A 473 13.84 -12.65 -16.85
N THR A 474 13.98 -13.92 -17.27
CA THR A 474 13.20 -15.02 -16.70
C THR A 474 13.51 -15.21 -15.22
N TYR A 475 14.79 -15.11 -14.85
CA TYR A 475 15.17 -15.17 -13.45
C TYR A 475 14.64 -13.99 -12.64
N PHE A 476 14.70 -12.78 -13.18
CA PHE A 476 14.15 -11.59 -12.54
C PHE A 476 12.69 -11.76 -12.16
N VAL A 477 11.82 -12.20 -13.09
CA VAL A 477 10.38 -12.33 -12.81
C VAL A 477 10.10 -13.43 -11.79
N MET A 478 10.87 -14.53 -11.84
CA MET A 478 10.77 -15.59 -10.85
C MET A 478 11.18 -15.08 -9.46
N ALA A 479 12.38 -14.50 -9.34
CA ALA A 479 12.94 -14.05 -8.06
C ALA A 479 12.13 -12.90 -7.41
N THR A 480 11.49 -12.06 -8.20
CA THR A 480 10.74 -10.90 -7.70
C THR A 480 9.27 -11.14 -7.43
N SER A 481 8.64 -12.12 -8.10
CA SER A 481 7.24 -12.50 -7.85
C SER A 481 7.11 -13.42 -6.65
N SER A 482 8.03 -14.37 -6.56
CA SER A 482 8.02 -15.40 -5.55
C SER A 482 8.76 -14.93 -4.30
N CYS A 483 8.03 -14.55 -3.26
CA CYS A 483 8.63 -14.38 -1.94
C CYS A 483 8.95 -15.75 -1.32
N PHE A 484 9.68 -16.61 -2.04
CA PHE A 484 10.20 -17.86 -1.50
C PHE A 484 11.24 -17.49 -0.43
N PRO A 485 11.06 -17.90 0.85
CA PRO A 485 12.04 -17.64 1.89
C PRO A 485 13.30 -18.42 1.55
N PHE A 486 14.33 -17.73 1.05
CA PHE A 486 15.70 -18.22 0.82
C PHE A 486 15.87 -19.54 0.05
N ASN A 487 14.81 -20.11 -0.51
CA ASN A 487 14.86 -21.39 -1.22
C ASN A 487 15.35 -21.18 -2.65
N SER A 488 16.68 -21.15 -2.80
CA SER A 488 17.37 -20.97 -4.09
C SER A 488 16.98 -22.01 -5.12
N ASN A 489 16.90 -23.28 -4.72
CA ASN A 489 16.60 -24.38 -5.63
C ASN A 489 15.24 -24.17 -6.31
N MET A 490 14.26 -23.70 -5.57
CA MET A 490 12.94 -23.46 -6.12
C MET A 490 12.91 -22.37 -7.20
N ARG A 491 13.60 -21.25 -6.96
CA ARG A 491 13.73 -20.19 -7.98
C ARG A 491 14.45 -20.70 -9.22
N LEU A 492 15.49 -21.52 -9.02
CA LEU A 492 16.26 -22.11 -10.12
C LEU A 492 15.43 -23.14 -10.91
N VAL A 493 14.64 -24.00 -10.26
CA VAL A 493 13.71 -24.93 -10.95
C VAL A 493 12.75 -24.16 -11.84
N ALA A 494 12.06 -23.17 -11.29
CA ALA A 494 11.10 -22.36 -12.02
C ALA A 494 11.75 -21.61 -13.19
N ALA A 495 12.92 -21.01 -12.96
CA ALA A 495 13.65 -20.27 -13.98
C ALA A 495 14.18 -21.18 -15.10
N LYS A 496 14.77 -22.33 -14.78
CA LYS A 496 15.24 -23.32 -15.77
C LYS A 496 14.08 -23.84 -16.63
N ALA A 497 12.96 -24.21 -15.99
CA ALA A 497 11.75 -24.65 -16.70
C ALA A 497 11.26 -23.58 -17.68
N ALA A 498 11.17 -22.32 -17.24
CA ALA A 498 10.74 -21.21 -18.07
C ALA A 498 11.72 -20.89 -19.22
N ILE A 499 13.04 -21.02 -19.01
CA ILE A 499 14.02 -20.90 -20.10
C ILE A 499 13.82 -22.00 -21.14
N ILE A 500 13.66 -23.26 -20.73
CA ILE A 500 13.44 -24.37 -21.68
C ILE A 500 12.16 -24.16 -22.47
N VAL A 501 11.06 -23.79 -21.79
CA VAL A 501 9.77 -23.50 -22.42
C VAL A 501 9.91 -22.37 -23.44
N THR A 502 10.53 -21.24 -23.07
CA THR A 502 10.71 -20.09 -23.99
C THR A 502 11.63 -20.40 -25.16
N VAL A 503 12.65 -21.24 -24.99
CA VAL A 503 13.51 -21.69 -26.10
C VAL A 503 12.77 -22.64 -27.02
N ALA A 504 12.02 -23.58 -26.47
CA ALA A 504 11.18 -24.48 -27.26
C ALA A 504 10.12 -23.70 -28.03
N ASP A 505 9.42 -22.76 -27.41
CA ASP A 505 8.40 -21.92 -28.05
C ASP A 505 8.95 -21.21 -29.31
N ASP A 506 10.04 -20.44 -29.16
CA ASP A 506 10.69 -19.76 -30.29
C ASP A 506 11.13 -20.75 -31.39
N PHE A 507 11.61 -21.95 -31.01
CA PHE A 507 12.00 -22.97 -31.98
C PHE A 507 10.81 -23.53 -32.77
N TYR A 508 9.67 -23.78 -32.11
CA TYR A 508 8.46 -24.26 -32.78
C TYR A 508 7.81 -23.20 -33.68
N ASP A 509 7.94 -21.93 -33.30
CA ASP A 509 7.22 -20.84 -33.97
C ASP A 509 8.01 -20.16 -35.09
N MET A 510 9.32 -19.99 -34.92
CA MET A 510 10.12 -19.12 -35.79
C MET A 510 11.11 -19.90 -36.66
N GLU A 511 11.80 -20.89 -36.10
CA GLU A 511 12.99 -21.47 -36.77
C GLU A 511 12.80 -22.90 -37.27
N GLY A 512 12.18 -23.77 -36.48
CA GLY A 512 12.16 -25.21 -36.74
C GLY A 512 11.35 -25.57 -37.98
N SER A 513 11.95 -26.42 -38.83
CA SER A 513 11.23 -27.07 -39.93
C SER A 513 10.25 -28.12 -39.39
N LEU A 514 9.19 -28.43 -40.14
CA LEU A 514 8.19 -29.41 -39.69
C LEU A 514 8.82 -30.77 -39.32
N THR A 515 9.81 -31.22 -40.09
CA THR A 515 10.53 -32.47 -39.84
C THR A 515 11.37 -32.43 -38.56
N GLU A 516 12.06 -31.33 -38.28
CA GLU A 516 12.82 -31.17 -37.03
C GLU A 516 11.89 -31.14 -35.82
N LEU A 517 10.77 -30.42 -35.92
CA LEU A 517 9.76 -30.33 -34.85
C LEU A 517 9.10 -31.68 -34.58
N GLU A 518 8.78 -32.46 -35.61
CA GLU A 518 8.25 -33.82 -35.46
C GLU A 518 9.28 -34.75 -34.81
N THR A 519 10.55 -34.65 -35.23
CA THR A 519 11.63 -35.48 -34.68
C THR A 519 11.88 -35.16 -33.19
N LEU A 520 11.87 -33.88 -32.81
CA LEU A 520 11.94 -33.44 -31.40
C LEU A 520 10.74 -33.91 -30.59
N THR A 521 9.53 -33.76 -31.14
CA THR A 521 8.29 -34.22 -30.48
C THR A 521 8.33 -35.71 -30.22
N ASP A 522 8.77 -36.49 -31.21
CA ASP A 522 8.91 -37.93 -31.07
C ASP A 522 9.99 -38.30 -30.05
N ALA A 523 11.12 -37.60 -30.05
CA ALA A 523 12.21 -37.79 -29.09
C ALA A 523 11.75 -37.56 -27.64
N ILE A 524 11.02 -36.48 -27.38
CA ILE A 524 10.46 -36.18 -26.05
C ILE A 524 9.43 -37.24 -25.65
N ARG A 525 8.61 -37.72 -26.59
CA ARG A 525 7.62 -38.78 -26.33
C ARG A 525 8.25 -40.11 -25.97
N ARG A 526 9.33 -40.50 -26.66
CA ARG A 526 10.09 -41.73 -26.33
C ARG A 526 11.08 -41.55 -25.18
N TRP A 527 11.27 -40.30 -24.73
CA TRP A 527 12.31 -39.87 -23.80
C TRP A 527 13.71 -40.39 -24.21
N ASP A 528 14.05 -40.22 -25.49
CA ASP A 528 15.31 -40.67 -26.06
C ASP A 528 15.74 -39.76 -27.22
N GLY A 529 16.87 -39.08 -27.03
CA GLY A 529 17.42 -38.09 -27.96
C GLY A 529 18.12 -38.66 -29.19
N ARG A 530 18.11 -39.99 -29.41
CA ARG A 530 18.65 -40.58 -30.64
C ARG A 530 18.01 -39.97 -31.89
N GLY A 531 18.83 -39.61 -32.88
CA GLY A 531 18.36 -39.03 -34.14
C GLY A 531 18.01 -37.54 -34.10
N LEU A 532 18.23 -36.86 -32.97
CA LEU A 532 18.19 -35.40 -32.91
C LEU A 532 19.53 -34.78 -33.30
N GLU A 533 19.46 -33.67 -34.03
CA GLU A 533 20.60 -32.83 -34.39
C GLU A 533 20.26 -31.35 -34.14
N GLY A 534 21.28 -30.49 -34.19
CA GLY A 534 21.13 -29.03 -34.08
C GLY A 534 20.36 -28.58 -32.83
N HIS A 535 19.47 -27.60 -33.01
CA HIS A 535 18.69 -26.99 -31.95
C HIS A 535 17.77 -27.96 -31.20
N GLY A 536 17.19 -28.94 -31.91
CA GLY A 536 16.34 -29.96 -31.29
C GLY A 536 17.11 -30.82 -30.28
N LYS A 537 18.36 -31.17 -30.58
CA LYS A 537 19.23 -31.90 -29.64
C LYS A 537 19.55 -31.06 -28.42
N THR A 538 19.87 -29.78 -28.61
CA THR A 538 20.17 -28.83 -27.53
C THR A 538 19.00 -28.70 -26.55
N ILE A 539 17.77 -28.53 -27.07
CA ILE A 539 16.56 -28.42 -26.24
C ILE A 539 16.31 -29.72 -25.46
N PHE A 540 16.42 -30.87 -26.12
CA PHE A 540 16.22 -32.17 -25.48
C PHE A 540 17.24 -32.43 -24.38
N ASP A 541 18.51 -32.14 -24.61
CA ASP A 541 19.58 -32.39 -23.64
C ASP A 541 19.46 -31.50 -22.41
N ALA A 542 19.11 -30.22 -22.59
CA ALA A 542 18.82 -29.33 -21.48
C ALA A 542 17.60 -29.78 -20.67
N LEU A 543 16.55 -30.27 -21.35
CA LEU A 543 15.36 -30.82 -20.71
C LEU A 543 15.68 -32.11 -19.94
N ASP A 544 16.49 -33.00 -20.51
CA ASP A 544 16.90 -34.23 -19.86
C ASP A 544 17.77 -33.95 -18.64
N ASP A 545 18.75 -33.03 -18.71
CA ASP A 545 19.52 -32.58 -17.55
C ASP A 545 18.64 -31.95 -16.48
N PHE A 546 17.72 -31.05 -16.86
CA PHE A 546 16.77 -30.44 -15.92
C PHE A 546 15.93 -31.51 -15.22
N VAL A 547 15.36 -32.45 -15.96
CA VAL A 547 14.55 -33.52 -15.36
C VAL A 547 15.41 -34.45 -14.51
N ASN A 548 16.66 -34.74 -14.88
CA ASN A 548 17.57 -35.58 -14.10
C ASN A 548 18.05 -34.88 -12.82
N GLU A 549 18.35 -33.58 -12.88
CA GLU A 549 18.74 -32.74 -11.75
C GLU A 549 17.63 -32.67 -10.71
N PHE A 550 16.37 -32.67 -11.15
CA PHE A 550 15.18 -32.62 -10.31
C PHE A 550 14.35 -33.92 -10.36
N ALA A 551 14.97 -35.07 -10.67
CA ALA A 551 14.31 -36.35 -10.98
C ALA A 551 13.49 -36.98 -9.86
N THR A 552 13.38 -36.32 -8.71
CA THR A 552 12.35 -36.67 -7.75
C THR A 552 10.96 -36.19 -8.20
N CYS A 553 10.82 -35.14 -9.04
CA CYS A 553 9.54 -34.58 -9.50
C CYS A 553 8.61 -35.63 -10.15
N SER A 554 7.45 -35.88 -9.51
CA SER A 554 6.45 -36.89 -9.88
C SER A 554 5.65 -36.57 -11.15
N CYS A 555 6.07 -35.62 -11.99
CA CYS A 555 5.44 -35.33 -13.27
C CYS A 555 5.43 -36.60 -14.12
N GLY A 556 4.27 -37.26 -14.25
CA GLY A 556 4.15 -38.51 -14.99
C GLY A 556 4.50 -38.35 -16.47
N PRO A 557 4.84 -39.44 -17.19
CA PRO A 557 5.18 -39.41 -18.63
C PRO A 557 4.11 -38.73 -19.52
N GLN A 558 2.87 -38.71 -19.03
CA GLN A 558 1.69 -38.23 -19.75
C GLN A 558 1.50 -36.71 -19.72
N GLU A 559 2.05 -35.99 -18.74
CA GLU A 559 2.08 -34.51 -18.74
C GLU A 559 3.29 -33.99 -19.52
N ARG A 560 4.43 -34.69 -19.44
CA ARG A 560 5.68 -34.39 -20.18
C ARG A 560 5.49 -34.33 -21.70
N THR A 561 4.52 -35.06 -22.22
CA THR A 561 4.22 -35.17 -23.67
C THR A 561 3.20 -34.16 -24.17
N LYS A 562 2.30 -33.65 -23.32
CA LYS A 562 1.16 -32.81 -23.75
C LYS A 562 1.60 -31.45 -24.30
N PHE A 563 2.48 -30.74 -23.60
CA PHE A 563 2.99 -29.42 -24.03
C PHE A 563 3.56 -29.46 -25.46
N VAL A 564 4.47 -30.40 -25.72
CA VAL A 564 5.16 -30.52 -27.01
C VAL A 564 4.21 -30.96 -28.13
N THR A 565 3.27 -31.87 -27.82
CA THR A 565 2.25 -32.24 -28.80
C THR A 565 1.34 -31.09 -29.17
N THR A 566 1.00 -30.20 -28.22
CA THR A 566 0.16 -29.01 -28.44
C THR A 566 0.85 -27.96 -29.31
N LEU A 567 2.13 -27.65 -29.07
CA LEU A 567 2.90 -26.73 -29.93
C LEU A 567 2.93 -27.19 -31.39
N ARG A 568 3.06 -28.49 -31.60
CA ARG A 568 2.97 -29.09 -32.95
C ARG A 568 1.60 -28.87 -33.59
N TYR A 569 0.50 -28.96 -32.84
CA TYR A 569 -0.85 -28.70 -33.35
C TYR A 569 -1.03 -27.23 -33.75
N LEU A 570 -0.54 -26.28 -32.93
CA LEU A 570 -0.59 -24.85 -33.24
C LEU A 570 0.22 -24.50 -34.50
N ARG A 571 1.44 -25.04 -34.61
CA ARG A 571 2.28 -24.86 -35.79
C ARG A 571 1.60 -25.42 -37.05
N ARG A 572 0.95 -26.58 -36.93
CA ARG A 572 0.17 -27.16 -38.03
C ARG A 572 -1.00 -26.28 -38.42
N TRP A 573 -1.73 -25.67 -37.48
CA TRP A 573 -2.81 -24.74 -37.79
C TRP A 573 -2.32 -23.54 -38.61
N SER A 574 -1.19 -22.95 -38.19
CA SER A 574 -0.55 -21.84 -38.90
C SER A 574 -0.15 -22.22 -40.33
N LEU A 575 0.41 -23.42 -40.53
CA LEU A 575 0.83 -23.89 -41.86
C LEU A 575 -0.34 -24.28 -42.78
N THR A 576 -1.43 -24.84 -42.23
CA THR A 576 -2.58 -25.29 -43.03
C THR A 576 -3.66 -24.22 -43.20
N GLY A 577 -3.53 -23.06 -42.54
CA GLY A 577 -4.58 -22.04 -42.49
C GLY A 577 -5.86 -22.51 -41.80
N TYR A 578 -5.74 -23.49 -40.88
CA TYR A 578 -6.91 -24.02 -40.18
C TYR A 578 -7.45 -22.99 -39.19
N LYS A 579 -8.77 -22.79 -39.19
CA LYS A 579 -9.46 -21.87 -38.29
C LYS A 579 -10.20 -22.66 -37.20
N PRO A 580 -9.69 -22.72 -35.96
CA PRO A 580 -10.35 -23.43 -34.87
C PRO A 580 -11.61 -22.67 -34.39
N SER A 581 -12.50 -23.38 -33.72
CA SER A 581 -13.55 -22.72 -32.92
C SER A 581 -12.94 -22.01 -31.69
N MET A 582 -13.65 -21.08 -31.07
CA MET A 582 -13.18 -20.42 -29.85
C MET A 582 -12.89 -21.42 -28.71
N ASP A 583 -13.76 -22.42 -28.53
CA ASP A 583 -13.59 -23.43 -27.48
C ASP A 583 -12.37 -24.33 -27.75
N GLU A 584 -12.20 -24.75 -29.01
CA GLU A 584 -11.05 -25.56 -29.44
C GLU A 584 -9.73 -24.79 -29.32
N TYR A 585 -9.74 -23.50 -29.70
CA TYR A 585 -8.60 -22.62 -29.52
C TYR A 585 -8.23 -22.52 -28.04
N LEU A 586 -9.19 -22.22 -27.16
CA LEU A 586 -8.90 -22.03 -25.74
C LEU A 586 -8.38 -23.32 -25.09
N LEU A 587 -8.96 -24.48 -25.40
CA LEU A 587 -8.47 -25.78 -24.90
C LEU A 587 -7.01 -26.06 -25.28
N THR A 588 -6.63 -25.68 -26.50
CA THR A 588 -5.28 -25.86 -27.03
C THR A 588 -4.32 -24.79 -26.46
N GLY A 589 -4.75 -23.53 -26.49
CA GLY A 589 -3.98 -22.37 -26.02
C GLY A 589 -3.66 -22.39 -24.54
N MET A 590 -4.58 -22.90 -23.70
CA MET A 590 -4.32 -23.15 -22.28
C MET A 590 -3.10 -24.06 -22.05
N ILE A 591 -2.89 -25.04 -22.93
CA ILE A 591 -1.73 -25.95 -22.81
C ILE A 591 -0.49 -25.31 -23.45
N SER A 592 -0.62 -24.59 -24.57
CA SER A 592 0.52 -24.00 -25.28
C SER A 592 1.21 -22.88 -24.51
N ILE A 593 0.46 -22.08 -23.75
CA ILE A 593 1.01 -21.00 -22.90
C ILE A 593 1.96 -21.53 -21.81
N ALA A 594 1.99 -22.84 -21.57
CA ALA A 594 3.00 -23.56 -20.79
C ALA A 594 3.14 -23.15 -19.32
N THR A 595 2.23 -22.33 -18.78
CA THR A 595 2.30 -21.87 -17.39
C THR A 595 2.28 -23.03 -16.39
N HIS A 596 1.51 -24.09 -16.68
CA HIS A 596 1.48 -25.31 -15.88
C HIS A 596 2.82 -26.07 -15.91
N THR A 597 3.51 -26.11 -17.05
CA THR A 597 4.84 -26.71 -17.23
C THR A 597 5.91 -26.04 -16.37
N ILE A 598 5.69 -24.78 -15.98
CA ILE A 598 6.57 -24.04 -15.06
C ILE A 598 6.12 -24.25 -13.60
N ALA A 599 4.82 -24.15 -13.33
CA ALA A 599 4.26 -24.18 -11.98
C ALA A 599 4.31 -25.57 -11.33
N LEU A 600 4.01 -26.64 -12.08
CA LEU A 600 3.91 -28.00 -11.53
C LEU A 600 5.26 -28.57 -11.09
N PRO A 601 6.35 -28.55 -11.89
CA PRO A 601 7.65 -29.06 -11.43
C PRO A 601 8.18 -28.30 -10.20
N THR A 602 7.95 -26.98 -10.18
CA THR A 602 8.29 -26.13 -9.04
C THR A 602 7.53 -26.54 -7.77
N THR A 603 6.29 -27.00 -7.93
CA THR A 603 5.46 -27.46 -6.81
C THR A 603 5.82 -28.86 -6.35
N ASP A 604 6.06 -29.79 -7.27
CA ASP A 604 6.48 -31.16 -6.95
C ASP A 604 7.79 -31.18 -6.16
N PHE A 605 8.73 -30.32 -6.55
CA PHE A 605 9.98 -30.13 -5.80
C PHE A 605 9.75 -29.69 -4.35
N MET A 606 8.70 -28.90 -4.09
CA MET A 606 8.34 -28.44 -2.74
C MET A 606 7.60 -29.49 -1.93
N THR A 607 6.65 -30.21 -2.53
CA THR A 607 5.79 -31.16 -1.81
C THR A 607 6.56 -32.42 -1.40
N GLN A 608 7.59 -32.84 -2.13
CA GLN A 608 8.40 -34.01 -1.79
C GLN A 608 9.37 -33.79 -0.63
N ASN A 609 9.73 -32.54 -0.35
CA ASN A 609 10.49 -32.16 0.84
C ASN A 609 9.58 -32.01 2.09
N SER A 610 8.25 -32.15 1.93
CA SER A 610 7.28 -32.23 3.01
C SER A 610 6.80 -33.67 3.18
N THR A 611 6.87 -34.23 4.38
CA THR A 611 6.76 -35.66 4.71
C THR A 611 5.44 -36.38 4.40
N ASN A 612 4.52 -35.83 3.61
CA ASN A 612 3.23 -36.45 3.30
C ASN A 612 3.16 -36.87 1.83
N GLY A 613 3.57 -38.11 1.58
CA GLY A 613 3.45 -38.75 0.28
C GLY A 613 1.99 -38.96 -0.12
N SER A 614 1.58 -38.33 -1.22
CA SER A 614 0.51 -38.84 -2.08
C SER A 614 0.93 -38.64 -3.54
N SER A 615 1.06 -39.74 -4.27
CA SER A 615 1.61 -39.82 -5.62
C SER A 615 0.57 -39.63 -6.74
N ASP A 616 -0.53 -38.91 -6.47
CA ASP A 616 -1.57 -38.61 -7.46
C ASP A 616 -2.00 -37.15 -7.30
N PRO A 617 -1.94 -36.29 -8.34
CA PRO A 617 -2.47 -34.94 -8.23
C PRO A 617 -3.99 -35.02 -8.06
N ASN A 618 -4.44 -34.76 -6.83
CA ASN A 618 -5.83 -34.49 -6.46
C ASN A 618 -6.58 -33.78 -7.62
N PRO A 619 -7.74 -34.26 -8.08
CA PRO A 619 -8.54 -33.64 -9.14
C PRO A 619 -8.77 -32.13 -8.96
N LYS A 620 -8.68 -31.61 -7.72
CA LYS A 620 -8.75 -30.18 -7.41
C LYS A 620 -7.52 -29.37 -7.86
N TYR A 621 -6.31 -29.95 -7.87
CA TYR A 621 -5.12 -29.32 -8.45
C TYR A 621 -5.35 -29.00 -9.93
N HIS A 622 -6.09 -29.87 -10.63
CA HIS A 622 -6.45 -29.65 -12.02
C HIS A 622 -7.35 -28.41 -12.23
N GLY A 623 -8.21 -28.06 -11.26
CA GLY A 623 -9.09 -26.90 -11.33
C GLY A 623 -8.31 -25.59 -11.30
N ILE A 624 -7.52 -25.37 -10.25
CA ILE A 624 -6.71 -24.15 -10.09
C ILE A 624 -5.64 -24.01 -11.18
N THR A 625 -5.02 -25.11 -11.63
CA THR A 625 -4.06 -25.09 -12.74
C THR A 625 -4.73 -24.74 -14.06
N LYS A 626 -5.94 -25.24 -14.32
CA LYS A 626 -6.74 -24.83 -15.49
C LYS A 626 -7.07 -23.35 -15.47
N LEU A 627 -7.51 -22.81 -14.33
CA LEU A 627 -7.79 -21.38 -14.17
C LEU A 627 -6.54 -20.54 -14.45
N LEU A 628 -5.37 -20.96 -13.93
CA LEU A 628 -4.07 -20.31 -14.21
C LEU A 628 -3.73 -20.31 -15.70
N MET A 629 -3.90 -21.46 -16.37
CA MET A 629 -3.65 -21.60 -17.81
C MET A 629 -4.57 -20.69 -18.63
N SER A 630 -5.87 -20.65 -18.31
CA SER A 630 -6.84 -19.77 -18.96
C SER A 630 -6.50 -18.30 -18.80
N LEU A 631 -6.20 -17.86 -17.57
CA LEU A 631 -5.81 -16.48 -17.28
C LEU A 631 -4.60 -16.07 -18.09
N SER A 632 -3.57 -16.93 -18.09
CA SER A 632 -2.31 -16.67 -18.78
C SER A 632 -2.49 -16.55 -20.30
N ARG A 633 -3.27 -17.45 -20.91
CA ARG A 633 -3.55 -17.44 -22.36
C ARG A 633 -4.36 -16.22 -22.76
N LEU A 634 -5.47 -15.96 -22.06
CA LEU A 634 -6.36 -14.84 -22.39
C LEU A 634 -5.68 -13.48 -22.17
N ALA A 635 -4.89 -13.33 -21.10
CA ALA A 635 -4.13 -12.10 -20.88
C ALA A 635 -3.15 -11.85 -22.02
N ASN A 636 -2.40 -12.87 -22.44
CA ASN A 636 -1.50 -12.77 -23.58
C ASN A 636 -2.24 -12.34 -24.86
N ASP A 637 -3.35 -13.01 -25.21
CA ASP A 637 -4.10 -12.71 -26.43
C ASP A 637 -4.60 -11.27 -26.49
N THR A 638 -5.01 -10.71 -25.34
CA THR A 638 -5.44 -9.30 -25.26
C THR A 638 -4.32 -8.30 -25.54
N GLN A 639 -3.07 -8.70 -25.39
CA GLN A 639 -1.89 -7.86 -25.59
C GLN A 639 -1.16 -8.17 -26.91
N SER A 640 -1.23 -9.41 -27.41
CA SER A 640 -0.49 -9.89 -28.57
C SER A 640 -1.24 -9.76 -29.90
N TYR A 641 -2.57 -9.55 -29.87
CA TYR A 641 -3.42 -9.67 -31.06
C TYR A 641 -2.98 -8.82 -32.26
N GLU A 642 -2.42 -7.63 -32.02
CA GLU A 642 -1.98 -6.74 -33.12
C GLU A 642 -0.80 -7.34 -33.88
N LYS A 643 0.18 -7.87 -33.15
CA LYS A 643 1.32 -8.56 -33.76
C LYS A 643 0.86 -9.83 -34.46
N GLU A 644 0.07 -10.66 -33.79
CA GLU A 644 -0.36 -11.93 -34.34
C GLU A 644 -1.20 -11.75 -35.61
N LYS A 645 -2.03 -10.69 -35.65
CA LYS A 645 -2.75 -10.29 -36.87
C LYS A 645 -1.80 -9.95 -38.02
N LEU A 646 -0.71 -9.23 -37.75
CA LEU A 646 0.32 -8.90 -38.77
C LEU A 646 1.06 -10.16 -39.25
N ASP A 647 1.30 -11.10 -38.34
CA ASP A 647 1.93 -12.39 -38.62
C ASP A 647 0.96 -13.39 -39.30
N GLY A 648 -0.31 -13.01 -39.51
CA GLY A 648 -1.34 -13.86 -40.08
C GLY A 648 -1.81 -15.00 -39.16
N LYS A 649 -1.54 -14.90 -37.86
CA LYS A 649 -1.94 -15.86 -36.82
C LYS A 649 -3.27 -15.42 -36.18
N LEU A 650 -4.12 -16.39 -35.85
CA LEU A 650 -5.38 -16.15 -35.13
C LEU A 650 -5.18 -16.37 -33.63
N ASN A 651 -5.83 -15.54 -32.82
CA ASN A 651 -5.91 -15.69 -31.37
C ASN A 651 -7.34 -15.47 -30.87
N TYR A 652 -7.57 -15.56 -29.57
CA TYR A 652 -8.94 -15.49 -29.03
C TYR A 652 -9.63 -14.16 -29.30
N VAL A 653 -8.91 -13.02 -29.28
CA VAL A 653 -9.44 -11.70 -29.63
C VAL A 653 -9.88 -11.66 -31.09
N LEU A 654 -9.03 -12.14 -32.00
CA LEU A 654 -9.30 -12.14 -33.43
C LEU A 654 -10.45 -13.09 -33.79
N LEU A 655 -10.50 -14.27 -33.17
CA LEU A 655 -11.60 -15.23 -33.33
C LEU A 655 -12.95 -14.65 -32.87
N HIS A 656 -12.95 -13.96 -31.72
CA HIS A 656 -14.15 -13.28 -31.23
C HIS A 656 -14.59 -12.15 -32.18
N SER A 657 -13.65 -11.36 -32.69
CA SER A 657 -13.92 -10.27 -33.63
C SER A 657 -14.47 -10.79 -34.96
N GLU A 658 -13.94 -11.90 -35.50
CA GLU A 658 -14.48 -12.53 -36.72
C GLU A 658 -15.90 -13.05 -36.53
N LYS A 659 -16.22 -13.61 -35.35
CA LYS A 659 -17.56 -14.10 -35.02
C LYS A 659 -18.57 -12.97 -34.78
N ASN A 660 -18.09 -11.77 -34.43
CA ASN A 660 -18.90 -10.60 -34.13
C ASN A 660 -18.51 -9.40 -35.01
N PRO A 661 -18.74 -9.48 -36.35
CA PRO A 661 -18.27 -8.47 -37.30
C PRO A 661 -18.91 -7.09 -37.13
N SER A 662 -19.99 -6.98 -36.35
CA SER A 662 -20.63 -5.71 -35.99
C SER A 662 -19.95 -4.96 -34.85
N THR A 663 -18.94 -5.56 -34.20
CA THR A 663 -18.22 -4.99 -33.04
C THR A 663 -16.79 -4.63 -33.40
N SER A 664 -16.23 -3.62 -32.72
CA SER A 664 -14.82 -3.26 -32.91
C SER A 664 -13.90 -4.30 -32.24
N VAL A 665 -12.63 -4.33 -32.65
CA VAL A 665 -11.61 -5.16 -31.97
C VAL A 665 -11.47 -4.72 -30.50
N ALA A 666 -11.62 -3.42 -30.21
CA ALA A 666 -11.61 -2.90 -28.85
C ALA A 666 -12.77 -3.47 -28.00
N ASP A 667 -13.96 -3.65 -28.57
CA ASP A 667 -15.08 -4.30 -27.89
C ASP A 667 -14.78 -5.78 -27.59
N SER A 668 -14.09 -6.46 -28.52
CA SER A 668 -13.64 -7.85 -28.32
C SER A 668 -12.61 -7.95 -27.19
N VAL A 669 -11.65 -7.01 -27.13
CA VAL A 669 -10.69 -6.92 -26.02
C VAL A 669 -11.41 -6.66 -24.70
N ALA A 670 -12.37 -5.73 -24.66
CA ALA A 670 -13.14 -5.43 -23.46
C ALA A 670 -13.96 -6.65 -22.98
N TYR A 671 -14.58 -7.37 -23.91
CA TYR A 671 -15.29 -8.62 -23.62
C TYR A 671 -14.37 -9.67 -22.98
N ILE A 672 -13.20 -9.89 -23.55
CA ILE A 672 -12.23 -10.88 -23.03
C ILE A 672 -11.67 -10.44 -21.68
N ARG A 673 -11.42 -9.14 -21.47
CA ARG A 673 -11.05 -8.60 -20.15
C ARG A 673 -12.13 -8.88 -19.10
N GLY A 674 -13.41 -8.87 -19.46
CA GLY A 674 -14.51 -9.32 -18.60
C GLY A 674 -14.36 -10.79 -18.20
N ILE A 675 -14.08 -11.67 -19.16
CA ILE A 675 -13.83 -13.10 -18.89
C ILE A 675 -12.63 -13.28 -17.94
N ILE A 676 -11.52 -12.58 -18.20
CA ILE A 676 -10.32 -12.61 -17.34
C ILE A 676 -10.69 -12.20 -15.91
N GLN A 677 -11.48 -11.15 -15.72
CA GLN A 677 -11.90 -10.70 -14.38
C GLN A 677 -12.72 -11.76 -13.65
N ASP A 678 -13.60 -12.49 -14.33
CA ASP A 678 -14.43 -13.53 -13.71
C ASP A 678 -13.62 -14.78 -13.35
N ILE A 679 -12.77 -15.26 -14.26
CA ILE A 679 -11.85 -16.37 -13.99
C ILE A 679 -10.89 -16.00 -12.85
N ARG A 680 -10.44 -14.74 -12.78
CA ARG A 680 -9.56 -14.26 -11.71
C ARG A 680 -10.22 -14.35 -10.34
N LYS A 681 -11.50 -13.95 -10.23
CA LYS A 681 -12.24 -14.02 -8.95
C LYS A 681 -12.29 -15.47 -8.46
N GLU A 682 -12.61 -16.41 -9.34
CA GLU A 682 -12.64 -17.85 -9.04
C GLU A 682 -11.24 -18.37 -8.65
N PHE A 683 -10.20 -17.99 -9.41
CA PHE A 683 -8.83 -18.36 -9.11
C PHE A 683 -8.38 -17.86 -7.72
N VAL A 684 -8.67 -16.61 -7.39
CA VAL A 684 -8.32 -15.99 -6.10
C VAL A 684 -9.08 -16.65 -4.94
N GLU A 685 -10.35 -17.04 -5.15
CA GLU A 685 -11.11 -17.84 -4.17
C GLU A 685 -10.42 -19.18 -3.89
N HIS A 686 -10.04 -19.94 -4.92
CA HIS A 686 -9.31 -21.19 -4.75
C HIS A 686 -7.96 -21.02 -4.05
N VAL A 687 -7.19 -19.98 -4.41
CA VAL A 687 -5.86 -19.70 -3.81
C VAL A 687 -5.93 -19.45 -2.30
N TYR A 688 -6.97 -18.79 -1.82
CA TYR A 688 -7.06 -18.40 -0.40
C TYR A 688 -7.97 -19.30 0.43
N MET A 689 -9.01 -19.91 -0.16
CA MET A 689 -10.04 -20.65 0.60
C MET A 689 -9.90 -22.17 0.52
N ASP A 690 -9.25 -22.73 -0.52
CA ASP A 690 -9.18 -24.19 -0.68
C ASP A 690 -8.11 -24.82 0.22
N ARG A 691 -8.54 -25.28 1.41
CA ARG A 691 -7.65 -25.90 2.40
C ARG A 691 -7.23 -27.33 2.07
N ASP A 692 -7.85 -27.98 1.09
CA ASP A 692 -7.50 -29.33 0.66
C ASP A 692 -6.25 -29.35 -0.25
N VAL A 693 -5.89 -28.18 -0.79
CA VAL A 693 -4.70 -27.96 -1.63
C VAL A 693 -3.53 -27.57 -0.72
N ASN A 694 -2.30 -28.01 -1.02
CA ASN A 694 -1.13 -27.59 -0.25
C ASN A 694 -0.91 -26.06 -0.36
N GLU A 695 -0.52 -25.39 0.74
CA GLU A 695 -0.29 -23.94 0.73
C GLU A 695 0.80 -23.50 -0.26
N SER A 696 1.90 -24.26 -0.35
CA SER A 696 2.97 -24.01 -1.31
C SER A 696 2.45 -24.10 -2.74
N PHE A 697 1.59 -25.09 -3.03
CA PHE A 697 0.94 -25.23 -4.34
C PHE A 697 0.12 -23.98 -4.69
N ARG A 698 -0.73 -23.51 -3.77
CA ARG A 698 -1.57 -22.30 -4.00
C ARG A 698 -0.71 -21.05 -4.21
N LYS A 699 0.33 -20.87 -3.40
CA LYS A 699 1.25 -19.73 -3.50
C LYS A 699 2.03 -19.73 -4.82
N ILE A 700 2.53 -20.88 -5.27
CA ILE A 700 3.21 -21.01 -6.57
C ILE A 700 2.30 -20.62 -7.72
N HIS A 701 1.05 -21.11 -7.70
CA HIS A 701 0.07 -20.76 -8.73
C HIS A 701 -0.24 -19.26 -8.71
N LEU A 702 -0.41 -18.67 -7.52
CA LEU A 702 -0.62 -17.22 -7.37
C LEU A 702 0.56 -16.43 -7.95
N TRP A 703 1.80 -16.82 -7.64
CA TRP A 703 2.99 -16.16 -8.19
C TRP A 703 3.09 -16.30 -9.71
N SER A 704 2.81 -17.48 -10.25
CA SER A 704 2.75 -17.71 -11.69
C SER A 704 1.69 -16.82 -12.36
N MET A 705 0.49 -16.73 -11.79
CA MET A 705 -0.56 -15.83 -12.31
C MET A 705 -0.05 -14.39 -12.34
N LYS A 706 0.57 -13.93 -11.24
CA LYS A 706 1.07 -12.56 -11.15
C LYS A 706 2.18 -12.26 -12.16
N ILE A 707 3.06 -13.23 -12.44
CA ILE A 707 4.09 -13.10 -13.48
C ILE A 707 3.44 -12.87 -14.85
N PHE A 708 2.49 -13.73 -15.23
CA PHE A 708 1.84 -13.62 -16.55
C PHE A 708 1.01 -12.34 -16.67
N HIS A 709 0.28 -11.93 -15.63
CA HIS A 709 -0.38 -10.62 -15.63
C HIS A 709 0.62 -9.48 -15.73
N MET A 710 1.76 -9.55 -15.02
CA MET A 710 2.79 -8.52 -15.15
C MET A 710 3.29 -8.39 -16.59
N PHE A 711 3.43 -9.48 -17.35
CA PHE A 711 3.82 -9.40 -18.77
C PHE A 711 2.75 -8.81 -19.69
N PHE A 712 1.49 -9.17 -19.48
CA PHE A 712 0.43 -8.97 -20.48
C PHE A 712 -0.62 -7.93 -20.11
N GLU A 713 -0.56 -7.36 -18.91
CA GLU A 713 -1.45 -6.27 -18.51
C GLU A 713 -0.91 -4.94 -19.02
N SER A 714 -1.65 -4.26 -19.90
CA SER A 714 -1.27 -2.97 -20.53
C SER A 714 -1.15 -1.77 -19.57
N ALA A 715 -1.28 -2.00 -18.26
CA ALA A 715 -1.10 -1.03 -17.19
C ALA A 715 0.11 -1.37 -16.31
N ASN A 716 0.95 -2.30 -16.76
CA ASN A 716 2.23 -2.60 -16.13
C ASN A 716 3.21 -1.44 -16.36
N LEU A 717 4.28 -1.35 -15.56
CA LEU A 717 5.29 -0.28 -15.69
C LEU A 717 6.31 -0.54 -16.82
N PHE A 718 6.10 -1.58 -17.64
CA PHE A 718 7.11 -2.18 -18.49
C PHE A 718 6.90 -1.91 -19.99
N ASP A 719 6.03 -0.95 -20.34
CA ASP A 719 5.68 -0.59 -21.72
C ASP A 719 6.86 -0.01 -22.55
N SER A 720 8.04 0.19 -21.94
CA SER A 720 9.27 0.52 -22.66
C SER A 720 10.44 -0.36 -22.25
N ASP A 721 11.28 -0.69 -23.23
CA ASP A 721 12.50 -1.49 -23.06
C ASP A 721 13.41 -0.94 -21.95
N THR A 722 13.47 0.38 -21.80
CA THR A 722 14.26 1.06 -20.77
C THR A 722 13.70 0.90 -19.36
N ALA A 723 12.37 0.86 -19.21
CA ALA A 723 11.74 0.77 -17.88
C ALA A 723 11.96 -0.62 -17.26
N LEU A 724 11.88 -1.67 -18.07
CA LEU A 724 12.14 -3.03 -17.63
C LEU A 724 13.60 -3.24 -17.19
N VAL A 725 14.55 -2.69 -17.93
CA VAL A 725 15.96 -2.77 -17.55
C VAL A 725 16.19 -2.06 -16.21
N ASP A 726 15.59 -0.89 -15.98
CA ASP A 726 15.70 -0.18 -14.71
C ASP A 726 15.15 -1.00 -13.54
N GLU A 727 13.99 -1.63 -13.71
CA GLU A 727 13.41 -2.48 -12.66
C GLU A 727 14.23 -3.75 -12.39
N ILE A 728 14.85 -4.36 -13.41
CA ILE A 728 15.83 -5.45 -13.22
C ILE A 728 17.02 -4.94 -12.39
N GLN A 729 17.54 -3.74 -12.71
CA GLN A 729 18.62 -3.12 -11.96
C GLN A 729 18.20 -2.89 -10.50
N ARG A 730 17.04 -2.29 -10.26
CA ARG A 730 16.49 -2.02 -8.93
C ARG A 730 16.24 -3.29 -8.13
N ALA A 731 15.74 -4.35 -8.76
CA ALA A 731 15.47 -5.61 -8.07
C ALA A 731 16.74 -6.37 -7.69
N LEU A 732 17.73 -6.44 -8.58
CA LEU A 732 18.84 -7.40 -8.45
C LEU A 732 20.18 -6.75 -8.08
N PHE A 733 20.44 -5.51 -8.49
CA PHE A 733 21.80 -4.94 -8.50
C PHE A 733 21.95 -3.66 -7.70
N VAL A 734 20.98 -2.76 -7.76
CA VAL A 734 21.03 -1.44 -7.12
C VAL A 734 20.59 -1.58 -5.66
N PRO A 735 21.44 -1.25 -4.67
CA PRO A 735 21.05 -1.28 -3.25
C PRO A 735 19.97 -0.24 -2.93
N ILE A 736 19.31 -0.35 -1.77
CA ILE A 736 18.34 0.66 -1.34
C ILE A 736 19.06 1.91 -0.83
N VAL A 737 20.19 1.76 -0.15
CA VAL A 737 21.03 2.88 0.30
C VAL A 737 22.18 3.06 -0.69
N GLN A 738 22.25 4.19 -1.38
CA GLN A 738 23.49 4.59 -2.02
C GLN A 738 24.46 5.01 -0.91
N LYS A 739 25.56 4.27 -0.71
CA LYS A 739 26.62 4.72 0.20
C LYS A 739 27.09 6.11 -0.25
N PRO A 740 27.27 7.09 0.66
CA PRO A 740 27.74 8.40 0.27
C PRO A 740 29.05 8.28 -0.51
N LYS A 741 29.18 9.00 -1.64
CA LYS A 741 30.52 9.33 -2.15
C LYS A 741 31.22 10.13 -1.05
N PRO A 742 32.52 9.89 -0.77
CA PRO A 742 33.24 10.66 0.24
C PRO A 742 33.15 12.15 -0.14
N GLU A 743 32.53 12.94 0.74
CA GLU A 743 32.40 14.38 0.54
C GLU A 743 33.80 15.03 0.53
N PRO A 744 34.07 15.98 -0.39
CA PRO A 744 35.25 16.81 -0.28
C PRO A 744 35.16 17.66 0.98
N LEU A 745 36.20 17.59 1.81
CA LEU A 745 36.38 18.32 3.07
C LEU A 745 35.84 19.76 3.00
N LEU A 746 34.78 20.04 3.76
CA LEU A 746 34.21 21.39 3.93
C LEU A 746 35.24 22.33 4.56
N ARG A 747 35.34 23.56 4.02
CA ARG A 747 36.12 24.65 4.62
C ARG A 747 35.45 25.16 5.91
N PRO A 748 36.22 25.71 6.86
CA PRO A 748 35.67 26.18 8.13
C PRO A 748 34.74 27.40 7.95
N PRO A 749 33.78 27.61 8.87
CA PRO A 749 32.83 28.70 8.80
C PRO A 749 33.48 30.07 9.07
N VAL A 750 33.01 31.08 8.34
CA VAL A 750 33.40 32.49 8.55
C VAL A 750 32.61 33.06 9.74
N PRO A 751 33.21 33.86 10.65
CA PRO A 751 32.51 34.38 11.82
C PRO A 751 31.46 35.43 11.45
N PHE A 752 30.30 35.36 12.12
CA PHE A 752 29.22 36.35 12.05
C PHE A 752 29.61 37.69 12.68
N THR A 753 29.37 38.80 11.98
CA THR A 753 29.34 40.16 12.56
C THR A 753 27.92 40.56 12.95
N PRO A 754 27.69 41.20 14.12
CA PRO A 754 26.34 41.56 14.58
C PRO A 754 25.82 42.84 13.89
N ILE A 755 24.57 42.81 13.43
CA ILE A 755 23.87 44.00 12.92
C ILE A 755 23.27 44.78 14.09
N LYS A 756 23.53 46.09 14.12
CA LYS A 756 23.08 47.04 15.15
C LYS A 756 21.56 47.29 15.09
N ASN A 757 21.00 47.44 16.28
CA ASN A 757 19.66 47.93 16.62
C ASN A 757 19.17 49.09 15.73
N VAL A 758 17.96 48.94 15.17
CA VAL A 758 17.11 50.08 14.78
C VAL A 758 15.81 49.98 15.56
N LYS A 759 15.66 50.92 16.51
CA LYS A 759 14.40 51.20 17.19
C LYS A 759 13.43 51.80 16.18
N ASN A 760 12.24 51.23 16.04
CA ASN A 760 11.01 51.97 15.77
C ASN A 760 9.83 51.20 16.34
N LYS A 761 9.31 51.71 17.47
CA LYS A 761 8.03 51.31 18.06
C LYS A 761 6.92 52.06 17.32
N THR A 762 5.92 51.35 16.85
CA THR A 762 4.62 51.93 16.53
C THR A 762 3.56 51.10 17.25
N GLU A 763 3.06 51.64 18.36
CA GLU A 763 1.87 51.13 19.05
C GLU A 763 0.64 51.54 18.27
N ILE A 764 -0.21 50.58 17.87
CA ILE A 764 -1.57 50.85 17.42
C ILE A 764 -2.51 49.89 18.17
N LEU A 765 -3.19 50.45 19.18
CA LEU A 765 -4.32 49.83 19.88
C LEU A 765 -5.51 49.70 18.92
N ALA A 766 -5.82 48.48 18.48
CA ALA A 766 -7.10 48.19 17.81
C ALA A 766 -8.03 47.46 18.80
N ARG A 767 -9.04 48.19 19.29
CA ARG A 767 -10.12 47.65 20.13
C ARG A 767 -11.02 46.75 19.27
N PHE A 768 -11.07 45.46 19.59
CA PHE A 768 -12.10 44.55 19.07
C PHE A 768 -13.47 44.89 19.70
N ARG A 769 -14.48 45.16 18.87
CA ARG A 769 -15.89 45.13 19.26
C ARG A 769 -16.66 44.17 18.35
N PRO A 770 -17.60 43.37 18.88
CA PRO A 770 -18.39 42.44 18.08
C PRO A 770 -19.42 43.21 17.23
N PHE A 771 -19.46 42.91 15.93
CA PHE A 771 -20.40 43.52 14.98
C PHE A 771 -21.74 42.79 14.99
N THR A 772 -22.79 43.48 15.44
CA THR A 772 -24.20 43.15 15.18
C THR A 772 -24.59 43.61 13.77
N ARG A 773 -25.22 42.72 12.99
CA ARG A 773 -25.71 42.94 11.62
C ARG A 773 -26.63 44.17 11.49
N ARG A 774 -26.50 44.89 10.37
CA ARG A 774 -27.62 45.50 9.64
C ARG A 774 -27.41 45.40 8.13
N SER A 775 -28.53 45.31 7.44
CA SER A 775 -28.76 44.95 6.05
C SER A 775 -28.38 46.03 5.03
N ASP A 776 -28.26 45.53 3.80
CA ASP A 776 -28.54 46.18 2.51
C ASP A 776 -27.39 46.68 1.62
N ASN A 777 -27.58 46.28 0.36
CA ASN A 777 -27.09 46.80 -0.92
C ASN A 777 -25.88 46.13 -1.61
N ILE A 778 -26.31 45.29 -2.55
CA ILE A 778 -25.71 44.73 -3.77
C ILE A 778 -24.91 45.77 -4.58
N GLY A 779 -23.75 45.34 -5.09
CA GLY A 779 -23.02 46.02 -6.16
C GLY A 779 -22.02 45.09 -6.85
N PHE A 780 -22.38 44.58 -8.04
CA PHE A 780 -21.54 43.79 -8.95
C PHE A 780 -20.54 44.68 -9.70
N ILE A 781 -19.26 44.26 -9.82
CA ILE A 781 -18.36 44.67 -10.91
C ILE A 781 -17.53 43.46 -11.38
N ARG A 782 -17.52 43.25 -12.71
CA ARG A 782 -16.83 42.19 -13.48
C ARG A 782 -15.29 42.42 -13.58
N PRO A 783 -14.48 41.36 -13.74
CA PRO A 783 -13.04 41.48 -14.00
C PRO A 783 -12.70 41.57 -15.50
N SER A 784 -11.70 42.37 -15.84
CA SER A 784 -11.10 42.50 -17.16
C SER A 784 -9.96 41.49 -17.37
N PHE A 785 -10.02 40.80 -18.51
CA PHE A 785 -8.99 39.89 -19.00
C PHE A 785 -7.81 40.64 -19.61
N VAL A 786 -6.58 40.19 -19.33
CA VAL A 786 -5.40 40.47 -20.16
C VAL A 786 -4.73 39.14 -20.50
N LYS A 787 -4.75 38.81 -21.80
CA LYS A 787 -3.91 37.79 -22.44
C LYS A 787 -2.52 38.37 -22.65
N ASN A 788 -1.48 37.55 -22.53
CA ASN A 788 -0.28 37.67 -23.36
C ASN A 788 0.36 36.30 -23.61
N SER A 789 0.96 36.20 -24.78
CA SER A 789 1.25 34.99 -25.55
C SER A 789 2.76 34.72 -25.69
N THR A 790 3.07 33.42 -25.84
CA THR A 790 4.13 32.79 -26.67
C THR A 790 5.62 33.05 -26.39
N SER A 791 6.41 31.99 -26.24
CA SER A 791 7.29 31.49 -27.34
C SER A 791 7.96 30.15 -27.02
N TYR A 792 8.02 29.30 -28.05
CA TYR A 792 8.73 28.02 -28.14
C TYR A 792 10.15 28.26 -28.70
N VAL A 793 11.14 27.49 -28.24
CA VAL A 793 12.41 27.24 -28.96
C VAL A 793 12.80 25.78 -28.79
N GLY A 794 12.93 25.06 -29.91
CA GLY A 794 13.38 23.66 -29.97
C GLY A 794 14.89 23.51 -30.07
N ARG A 795 15.37 22.28 -29.89
CA ARG A 795 16.67 21.79 -30.38
C ARG A 795 16.57 20.31 -30.75
N GLU A 796 16.91 20.03 -32.01
CA GLU A 796 17.25 18.71 -32.52
C GLU A 796 18.63 18.26 -32.04
N ARG A 797 18.82 16.94 -31.90
CA ARG A 797 20.07 16.24 -32.28
C ARG A 797 19.79 14.76 -32.54
N MET A 798 20.18 14.32 -33.73
CA MET A 798 20.25 12.93 -34.16
C MET A 798 21.23 12.13 -33.29
N ASN A 799 20.89 10.89 -32.99
CA ASN A 799 21.84 9.78 -32.98
C ASN A 799 21.11 8.45 -33.25
N VAL A 800 21.68 7.71 -34.19
CA VAL A 800 21.25 6.40 -34.67
C VAL A 800 21.43 5.39 -33.54
N ASN A 801 20.35 4.77 -33.08
CA ASN A 801 20.36 3.55 -32.29
C ASN A 801 19.25 2.65 -32.83
N VAL A 802 19.62 1.45 -33.24
CA VAL A 802 18.71 0.39 -33.66
C VAL A 802 17.84 0.02 -32.46
N PRO A 803 16.50 0.14 -32.52
CA PRO A 803 15.63 -0.21 -31.41
C PRO A 803 15.56 -1.73 -31.25
N ILE A 804 15.87 -2.21 -30.04
CA ILE A 804 15.64 -3.60 -29.63
C ILE A 804 14.18 -3.68 -29.21
N GLN A 805 13.27 -4.14 -30.07
CA GLN A 805 11.87 -4.38 -29.68
C GLN A 805 11.79 -5.51 -28.63
N PHE A 806 11.47 -5.19 -27.38
CA PHE A 806 11.11 -6.18 -26.35
C PHE A 806 9.60 -6.32 -26.26
N SER A 807 9.13 -7.50 -26.64
CA SER A 807 7.74 -7.87 -26.56
C SER A 807 7.66 -9.39 -26.50
N LEU A 808 7.43 -9.93 -25.31
CA LEU A 808 7.21 -11.36 -25.14
C LEU A 808 5.82 -11.65 -25.65
N TYR A 809 5.74 -12.46 -26.71
CA TYR A 809 4.48 -12.92 -27.26
C TYR A 809 4.59 -14.44 -27.33
N PHE A 810 3.99 -15.12 -26.36
CA PHE A 810 3.78 -16.58 -26.44
C PHE A 810 2.46 -16.83 -27.17
N ILE A 811 2.41 -17.70 -28.17
CA ILE A 811 1.21 -17.89 -29.02
C ILE A 811 0.33 -19.06 -28.59
#